data_AF-A0A358KGP7-F1
#
_entry.id   AF-A0A358KGP7-F1
#
_cell.length_a   1.000
_cell.length_b   1.000
_cell.length_c   1.000
_cell.angle_alpha   90.00
_cell.angle_beta   90.00
_cell.angle_gamma   90.00
#
_symmetry.space_group_name_H-M   'P 1'
#
loop_
_entity.id
_entity.type
_entity.pdbx_description
1 polymer ?
#
loop_
_entity_poly.entity_id
_entity_poly.type
_entity_poly.pdbx_seq_one_letter_code
_entity_poly.pdbx_strand_id
1 'polypeptide(L)'
;IFCNSVTPTEPHLQQWLKEGVTIEVHTLSHPCPILGGRNFVPAKNTYHGGVDLLNNITNNLPVAFRTPCCDSQNTPSPRVFSELLMRNNPAGQFLEMDTSVFNIFTSEDKSLPASLLTDADGEAKFEKYVPFDSYVVTIENYPYPYAVGSSIWEMPCMVPSDWEAQHLHGNNNPVTVEDWKAAIDATVLKEGVFNFVFHPHGWVQNTQMIEWIDHITEAHGNKVKFLNFREALERLTKNMLGGQPLKAKNGQDNGVRLLDLNNDGFMDAVIGNETVQETRLWDPKAKRWKTSPFPFRLAHIDRDGNRSDSGARFGVLHPSGYASVFISNETVNGIWHFDGNGWQKDQALGQGLEIGGQAIQTANAGRDNGVRLRDTDNDGMCEIIVGNPQSQAVLKWNKSQRKWLPPNFNLPKNVQIVREDGSDNGVRFVDINKDGYLDVIHSNEVRYSFHLYVPQPILGWGIGWTREVMSDLRNDGNAIPMIVRGGEHNNNGAWFHSNHLWVQNEDTAHLPNLVDRRSFDDLLRGVMPLPKSPEDSAKAIETLPGFKVELMVNEPLVMDPVAFEWDEHGRLWVVEMADYPLGLDDNGKPGGRVRVLEDRNNDGRYDHSTVFLDALPYPSGVIPWRDGVLVSAAPNILFARDTNGDLRADETKILFTGFVEGNQQHRMNGFEYGLDNWVYAANGDSGGIIRSPGKDLSVNIRGRDFRFHPDTLAFETQAGQTQFGRRRDDWGNWFGNNNPSIGWHYPFPEHYIRRNPQLAS
;
A
#
# COMPACT_ATOMS: atom_id res chain seq x y z
N ILE A 1 -19.01 -21.91 21.37
CA ILE A 1 -17.99 -21.33 22.25
C ILE A 1 -18.24 -21.78 23.67
N PHE A 2 -17.39 -22.65 24.21
CA PHE A 2 -17.35 -22.85 25.65
C PHE A 2 -16.49 -21.72 26.21
N CYS A 3 -17.00 -20.91 27.14
CA CYS A 3 -16.10 -20.49 28.22
C CYS A 3 -15.49 -21.78 28.75
N ASN A 4 -14.18 -21.78 29.01
CA ASN A 4 -13.50 -22.88 29.69
C ASN A 4 -13.96 -22.90 31.17
N SER A 5 -15.25 -23.08 31.40
CA SER A 5 -15.91 -23.28 32.68
C SER A 5 -16.44 -24.71 32.73
N VAL A 6 -15.67 -25.64 32.17
CA VAL A 6 -15.98 -27.07 32.19
C VAL A 6 -15.27 -27.73 33.37
N THR A 7 -15.91 -28.71 33.99
CA THR A 7 -15.24 -29.53 35.01
C THR A 7 -14.36 -30.55 34.29
N PRO A 8 -13.04 -30.62 34.54
CA PRO A 8 -12.15 -31.51 33.78
C PRO A 8 -12.49 -33.01 33.84
N THR A 9 -13.26 -33.40 34.85
CA THR A 9 -13.72 -34.77 35.08
C THR A 9 -15.09 -35.08 34.48
N GLU A 10 -15.69 -34.15 33.72
CA GLU A 10 -16.99 -34.35 33.07
C GLU A 10 -16.94 -35.57 32.12
N PRO A 11 -17.76 -36.62 32.33
CA PRO A 11 -17.66 -37.86 31.55
C PRO A 11 -17.82 -37.66 30.04
N HIS A 12 -18.63 -36.69 29.61
CA HIS A 12 -18.87 -36.42 28.20
C HIS A 12 -17.60 -36.01 27.43
N LEU A 13 -16.64 -35.35 28.10
CA LEU A 13 -15.38 -34.97 27.47
C LEU A 13 -14.56 -36.19 27.05
N GLN A 14 -14.60 -37.26 27.86
CA GLN A 14 -13.91 -38.50 27.52
C GLN A 14 -14.59 -39.24 26.36
N GLN A 15 -15.90 -39.05 26.18
CA GLN A 15 -16.60 -39.57 25.02
C GLN A 15 -16.14 -38.84 23.75
N TRP A 16 -16.13 -37.51 23.74
CA TRP A 16 -15.65 -36.70 22.61
C TRP A 16 -14.21 -37.03 22.21
N LEU A 17 -13.31 -37.17 23.19
CA LEU A 17 -11.92 -37.56 22.93
C LEU A 17 -11.80 -38.94 22.28
N LYS A 18 -12.66 -39.90 22.66
CA LYS A 18 -12.72 -41.24 22.04
C LYS A 18 -13.29 -41.21 20.62
N GLU A 19 -14.19 -40.27 20.35
CA GLU A 19 -14.78 -40.03 19.02
C GLU A 19 -13.84 -39.24 18.08
N GLY A 20 -12.68 -38.79 18.58
CA GLY A 20 -11.67 -38.08 17.80
C GLY A 20 -11.80 -36.55 17.80
N VAL A 21 -12.72 -36.01 18.59
CA VAL A 21 -12.88 -34.57 18.81
C VAL A 21 -11.79 -34.07 19.75
N THR A 22 -11.10 -32.99 19.39
CA THR A 22 -10.15 -32.32 20.29
C THR A 22 -10.82 -31.15 21.00
N ILE A 23 -10.34 -30.83 22.21
CA ILE A 23 -10.88 -29.75 23.04
C ILE A 23 -9.78 -28.69 23.18
N GLU A 24 -9.91 -27.61 22.42
CA GLU A 24 -8.92 -26.54 22.28
C GLU A 24 -9.23 -25.31 23.16
N VAL A 25 -8.21 -24.47 23.37
CA VAL A 25 -8.29 -23.36 24.34
C VAL A 25 -9.01 -22.16 23.75
N HIS A 26 -9.96 -21.63 24.51
CA HIS A 26 -10.62 -20.36 24.18
C HIS A 26 -10.32 -19.28 25.22
N THR A 27 -10.98 -19.27 26.39
CA THR A 27 -10.59 -18.50 27.59
C THR A 27 -11.45 -18.99 28.76
N LEU A 28 -11.06 -18.71 30.01
CA LEU A 28 -11.89 -19.07 31.17
C LEU A 28 -13.28 -18.40 31.18
N SER A 29 -13.36 -17.16 30.74
CA SER A 29 -14.54 -16.31 30.98
C SER A 29 -15.09 -15.59 29.75
N HIS A 30 -14.54 -15.85 28.56
CA HIS A 30 -14.90 -15.15 27.32
C HIS A 30 -14.95 -13.61 27.44
N PRO A 31 -13.89 -12.96 27.94
CA PRO A 31 -13.85 -11.50 27.96
C PRO A 31 -13.76 -10.96 26.53
N CYS A 32 -14.59 -9.98 26.22
CA CYS A 32 -14.73 -9.40 24.90
C CYS A 32 -14.69 -7.87 25.06
N PRO A 33 -13.55 -7.22 24.78
CA PRO A 33 -12.29 -7.78 24.27
C PRO A 33 -11.47 -8.50 25.35
N ILE A 34 -10.55 -9.40 24.95
CA ILE A 34 -9.64 -10.06 25.90
C ILE A 34 -8.68 -9.06 26.59
N LEU A 35 -8.22 -8.05 25.84
CA LEU A 35 -7.44 -6.93 26.34
C LEU A 35 -8.38 -5.79 26.73
N GLY A 36 -8.72 -5.68 28.01
CA GLY A 36 -9.66 -4.67 28.51
C GLY A 36 -9.42 -4.26 29.95
N GLY A 37 -10.11 -3.19 30.39
CA GLY A 37 -10.09 -2.76 31.78
C GLY A 37 -8.79 -2.10 32.27
N ARG A 38 -7.94 -1.59 31.35
CA ARG A 38 -6.65 -0.93 31.66
C ARG A 38 -5.72 -1.78 32.53
N ASN A 39 -5.83 -3.10 32.41
CA ASN A 39 -5.05 -4.04 33.17
C ASN A 39 -4.77 -5.30 32.33
N PHE A 40 -3.50 -5.61 32.12
CA PHE A 40 -3.08 -6.80 31.37
C PHE A 40 -3.23 -8.11 32.17
N VAL A 41 -3.24 -8.04 33.51
CA VAL A 41 -3.28 -9.22 34.38
C VAL A 41 -4.54 -10.09 34.16
N PRO A 42 -5.77 -9.54 34.04
CA PRO A 42 -6.95 -10.32 33.67
C PRO A 42 -6.83 -11.08 32.35
N ALA A 43 -6.27 -10.45 31.30
CA ALA A 43 -6.05 -11.08 30.00
C ALA A 43 -5.08 -12.26 30.12
N LYS A 44 -3.97 -12.05 30.85
CA LYS A 44 -2.99 -13.10 31.16
C LYS A 44 -3.61 -14.25 31.94
N ASN A 45 -4.38 -13.95 32.98
CA ASN A 45 -5.01 -14.96 33.84
C ASN A 45 -6.06 -15.79 33.10
N THR A 46 -6.91 -15.15 32.28
CA THR A 46 -7.96 -15.87 31.54
C THR A 46 -7.38 -16.78 30.45
N TYR A 47 -6.28 -16.35 29.81
CA TYR A 47 -5.54 -17.16 28.84
C TYR A 47 -4.84 -18.33 29.53
N HIS A 48 -3.92 -18.05 30.46
CA HIS A 48 -3.14 -19.10 31.13
C HIS A 48 -4.01 -20.09 31.90
N GLY A 49 -5.03 -19.60 32.59
CA GLY A 49 -5.98 -20.47 33.28
C GLY A 49 -6.80 -21.33 32.31
N GLY A 50 -7.07 -20.84 31.10
CA GLY A 50 -7.69 -21.62 30.03
C GLY A 50 -6.78 -22.75 29.56
N VAL A 51 -5.49 -22.46 29.35
CA VAL A 51 -4.46 -23.45 29.02
C VAL A 51 -4.33 -24.50 30.13
N ASP A 52 -4.22 -24.05 31.39
CA ASP A 52 -4.14 -24.92 32.56
C ASP A 52 -5.37 -25.84 32.66
N LEU A 53 -6.57 -25.29 32.51
CA LEU A 53 -7.81 -26.07 32.64
C LEU A 53 -7.87 -27.20 31.60
N LEU A 54 -7.60 -26.88 30.33
CA LEU A 54 -7.76 -27.88 29.27
C LEU A 54 -6.67 -28.94 29.29
N ASN A 55 -5.46 -28.60 29.76
CA ASN A 55 -4.42 -29.59 30.01
C ASN A 55 -4.73 -30.51 31.22
N ASN A 56 -5.62 -30.09 32.13
CA ASN A 56 -6.07 -30.91 33.25
C ASN A 56 -7.19 -31.90 32.90
N ILE A 57 -7.77 -31.82 31.70
CA ILE A 57 -8.70 -32.85 31.20
C ILE A 57 -7.87 -34.09 30.85
N THR A 58 -8.19 -35.24 31.47
CA THR A 58 -7.44 -36.48 31.23
C THR A 58 -7.45 -36.85 29.74
N ASN A 59 -6.29 -37.18 29.17
CA ASN A 59 -6.08 -37.50 27.75
C ASN A 59 -6.32 -36.34 26.75
N ASN A 60 -6.65 -35.14 27.20
CA ASN A 60 -6.71 -33.98 26.31
C ASN A 60 -5.30 -33.42 26.08
N LEU A 61 -5.02 -33.03 24.85
CA LEU A 61 -3.74 -32.44 24.43
C LEU A 61 -4.05 -31.21 23.57
N PRO A 62 -4.42 -30.07 24.19
CA PRO A 62 -4.75 -28.87 23.45
C PRO A 62 -3.52 -28.32 22.75
N VAL A 63 -3.69 -27.91 21.49
CA VAL A 63 -2.61 -27.34 20.67
C VAL A 63 -2.97 -25.97 20.09
N ALA A 64 -4.26 -25.63 20.06
CA ALA A 64 -4.78 -24.43 19.42
C ALA A 64 -5.44 -23.47 20.42
N PHE A 65 -5.36 -22.19 20.07
CA PHE A 65 -6.08 -21.10 20.70
C PHE A 65 -7.09 -20.48 19.72
N ARG A 66 -8.14 -19.88 20.26
CA ARG A 66 -8.96 -18.89 19.54
C ARG A 66 -9.24 -17.71 20.46
N THR A 67 -8.96 -16.50 20.02
CA THR A 67 -9.23 -15.30 20.79
C THR A 67 -10.74 -15.02 20.85
N PRO A 68 -11.35 -14.73 22.02
CA PRO A 68 -12.76 -14.36 22.11
C PRO A 68 -13.11 -13.17 21.23
N CYS A 69 -14.22 -13.29 20.50
CA CYS A 69 -14.69 -12.27 19.56
C CYS A 69 -13.74 -11.95 18.39
N CYS A 70 -12.59 -12.62 18.26
CA CYS A 70 -11.65 -12.52 17.13
C CYS A 70 -11.55 -11.08 16.58
N ASP A 71 -11.81 -10.92 15.29
CA ASP A 71 -11.67 -9.68 14.54
C ASP A 71 -12.84 -8.73 14.75
N SER A 72 -13.99 -9.24 15.23
CA SER A 72 -15.16 -8.41 15.52
C SER A 72 -14.88 -7.33 16.60
N GLN A 73 -13.81 -7.50 17.36
CA GLN A 73 -13.33 -6.51 18.33
C GLN A 73 -11.82 -6.27 18.26
N ASN A 74 -11.17 -6.61 17.13
CA ASN A 74 -9.72 -6.50 16.92
C ASN A 74 -8.89 -7.13 18.05
N THR A 75 -9.38 -8.24 18.59
CA THR A 75 -8.77 -8.87 19.76
C THR A 75 -7.45 -9.61 19.49
N PRO A 76 -7.17 -10.19 18.30
CA PRO A 76 -5.89 -10.82 18.02
C PRO A 76 -4.82 -9.79 17.62
N SER A 77 -4.59 -8.81 18.51
CA SER A 77 -3.56 -7.79 18.28
C SER A 77 -2.15 -8.37 18.49
N PRO A 78 -1.09 -7.71 17.97
CA PRO A 78 0.29 -8.15 18.20
C PRO A 78 0.65 -8.36 19.67
N ARG A 79 -0.02 -7.67 20.60
CA ARG A 79 0.16 -7.82 22.05
C ARG A 79 -0.38 -9.16 22.57
N VAL A 80 -1.51 -9.65 22.05
CA VAL A 80 -2.02 -10.99 22.39
C VAL A 80 -1.04 -12.06 21.94
N PHE A 81 -0.54 -11.96 20.70
CA PHE A 81 0.43 -12.92 20.18
C PHE A 81 1.75 -12.91 20.97
N SER A 82 2.40 -11.75 21.12
CA SER A 82 3.75 -11.68 21.72
C SER A 82 3.78 -11.89 23.23
N GLU A 83 2.75 -11.41 23.94
CA GLU A 83 2.73 -11.43 25.41
C GLU A 83 1.95 -12.59 26.01
N LEU A 84 1.08 -13.27 25.23
CA LEU A 84 0.31 -14.43 25.69
C LEU A 84 0.66 -15.70 24.92
N LEU A 85 0.31 -15.79 23.63
CA LEU A 85 0.36 -17.04 22.87
C LEU A 85 1.80 -17.57 22.71
N MET A 86 2.75 -16.67 22.46
CA MET A 86 4.16 -17.05 22.32
C MET A 86 4.82 -17.42 23.66
N ARG A 87 4.17 -17.16 24.80
CA ARG A 87 4.70 -17.39 26.15
C ARG A 87 4.13 -18.66 26.76
N ASN A 88 4.96 -19.32 27.58
CA ASN A 88 4.48 -20.41 28.41
C ASN A 88 3.65 -19.88 29.57
N ASN A 89 2.71 -20.68 30.04
CA ASN A 89 2.07 -20.42 31.33
C ASN A 89 3.02 -20.77 32.50
N PRO A 90 2.66 -20.42 33.75
CA PRO A 90 3.49 -20.71 34.92
C PRO A 90 3.78 -22.21 35.15
N ALA A 91 2.93 -23.11 34.63
CA ALA A 91 3.13 -24.55 34.66
C ALA A 91 4.08 -25.07 33.56
N GLY A 92 4.60 -24.19 32.69
CA GLY A 92 5.48 -24.56 31.58
C GLY A 92 4.75 -25.11 30.35
N GLN A 93 3.41 -25.03 30.32
CA GLN A 93 2.58 -25.44 29.20
C GLN A 93 2.47 -24.32 28.16
N PHE A 94 2.23 -24.69 26.91
CA PHE A 94 2.14 -23.77 25.78
C PHE A 94 1.26 -24.38 24.69
N LEU A 95 0.88 -23.53 23.73
CA LEU A 95 0.15 -23.90 22.51
C LEU A 95 1.03 -23.61 21.29
N GLU A 96 0.68 -24.19 20.15
CA GLU A 96 1.45 -24.06 18.90
C GLU A 96 0.61 -23.49 17.74
N MET A 97 -0.71 -23.37 17.91
CA MET A 97 -1.63 -22.86 16.89
C MET A 97 -2.55 -21.76 17.44
N ASP A 98 -2.92 -20.83 16.58
CA ASP A 98 -4.02 -19.88 16.76
C ASP A 98 -4.96 -19.91 15.55
N THR A 99 -6.20 -19.49 15.77
CA THR A 99 -7.30 -19.56 14.80
C THR A 99 -8.18 -18.32 14.90
N SER A 100 -7.54 -17.16 15.01
CA SER A 100 -8.21 -15.90 15.34
C SER A 100 -8.33 -14.93 14.18
N VAL A 101 -7.55 -15.10 13.10
CA VAL A 101 -7.54 -14.21 11.93
C VAL A 101 -8.41 -14.80 10.81
N PHE A 102 -9.26 -13.98 10.20
CA PHE A 102 -10.15 -14.42 9.12
C PHE A 102 -9.57 -14.18 7.72
N ASN A 103 -9.69 -15.18 6.85
CA ASN A 103 -9.42 -15.10 5.42
C ASN A 103 -10.70 -14.81 4.63
N ILE A 104 -10.59 -13.84 3.73
CA ILE A 104 -11.67 -13.39 2.85
C ILE A 104 -11.23 -13.63 1.40
N PHE A 105 -12.03 -14.34 0.62
CA PHE A 105 -11.84 -14.34 -0.82
C PHE A 105 -12.42 -13.07 -1.42
N THR A 106 -11.67 -12.39 -2.28
CA THR A 106 -12.10 -11.11 -2.86
C THR A 106 -12.33 -11.20 -4.36
N SER A 107 -13.17 -10.33 -4.91
CA SER A 107 -13.46 -10.27 -6.36
C SER A 107 -12.21 -10.01 -7.22
N GLU A 108 -11.13 -9.51 -6.61
CA GLU A 108 -9.85 -9.23 -7.26
C GLU A 108 -8.96 -10.49 -7.45
N ASP A 109 -9.33 -11.63 -6.86
CA ASP A 109 -8.54 -12.86 -6.98
C ASP A 109 -8.69 -13.53 -8.34
N LYS A 110 -7.79 -13.15 -9.26
CA LYS A 110 -7.75 -13.66 -10.63
C LYS A 110 -7.42 -15.16 -10.75
N SER A 111 -7.01 -15.81 -9.65
CA SER A 111 -6.74 -17.25 -9.68
C SER A 111 -8.00 -18.10 -9.45
N LEU A 112 -9.12 -17.47 -9.09
CA LEU A 112 -10.41 -18.12 -8.89
C LEU A 112 -11.43 -17.69 -9.97
N PRO A 113 -12.38 -18.58 -10.32
CA PRO A 113 -13.49 -18.19 -11.19
C PRO A 113 -14.35 -17.10 -10.55
N ALA A 114 -14.65 -16.03 -11.29
CA ALA A 114 -15.49 -14.93 -10.81
C ALA A 114 -16.87 -15.42 -10.30
N SER A 115 -17.42 -16.49 -10.86
CA SER A 115 -18.69 -17.09 -10.41
C SER A 115 -18.69 -17.62 -8.97
N LEU A 116 -17.51 -17.83 -8.37
CA LEU A 116 -17.38 -18.19 -6.95
C LEU A 116 -17.22 -16.96 -6.05
N LEU A 117 -16.91 -15.80 -6.63
CA LEU A 117 -16.49 -14.59 -5.91
C LEU A 117 -17.48 -13.44 -6.04
N THR A 118 -18.39 -13.51 -7.01
CA THR A 118 -19.43 -12.49 -7.23
C THR A 118 -20.82 -13.08 -7.14
N ASP A 119 -21.75 -12.30 -6.60
CA ASP A 119 -23.17 -12.60 -6.60
C ASP A 119 -23.80 -12.31 -7.98
N ALA A 120 -25.06 -12.72 -8.17
CA ALA A 120 -25.76 -12.60 -9.44
C ALA A 120 -26.04 -11.14 -9.87
N ASP A 121 -25.99 -10.21 -8.93
CA ASP A 121 -26.08 -8.75 -9.14
C ASP A 121 -24.74 -8.10 -9.48
N GLY A 122 -23.64 -8.86 -9.43
CA GLY A 122 -22.28 -8.40 -9.73
C GLY A 122 -21.51 -7.91 -8.50
N GLU A 123 -22.11 -7.94 -7.31
CA GLU A 123 -21.45 -7.53 -6.07
C GLU A 123 -20.52 -8.63 -5.55
N ALA A 124 -19.56 -8.23 -4.71
CA ALA A 124 -18.58 -9.15 -4.16
C ALA A 124 -19.21 -10.06 -3.09
N LYS A 125 -19.01 -11.37 -3.22
CA LYS A 125 -19.75 -12.39 -2.47
C LYS A 125 -19.35 -12.45 -1.00
N PHE A 126 -18.07 -12.30 -0.67
CA PHE A 126 -17.59 -12.55 0.69
C PHE A 126 -17.28 -11.28 1.48
N GLU A 127 -16.90 -10.21 0.79
CA GLU A 127 -16.58 -8.92 1.40
C GLU A 127 -17.77 -8.30 2.13
N LYS A 128 -19.00 -8.59 1.68
CA LYS A 128 -20.25 -8.17 2.34
C LYS A 128 -20.43 -8.71 3.77
N TYR A 129 -19.68 -9.75 4.15
CA TYR A 129 -19.72 -10.32 5.50
C TYR A 129 -18.83 -9.57 6.50
N VAL A 130 -18.00 -8.62 6.03
CA VAL A 130 -17.20 -7.73 6.88
C VAL A 130 -18.13 -6.64 7.44
N PRO A 131 -18.53 -6.71 8.72
CA PRO A 131 -19.71 -6.00 9.20
C PRO A 131 -19.45 -4.52 9.56
N PHE A 132 -18.18 -4.09 9.65
CA PHE A 132 -17.81 -2.71 10.02
C PHE A 132 -16.34 -2.38 9.69
N ASP A 133 -16.05 -1.09 9.50
CA ASP A 133 -14.72 -0.55 9.14
C ASP A 133 -13.59 -0.90 10.11
N SER A 134 -13.91 -1.29 11.35
CA SER A 134 -12.91 -1.72 12.32
C SER A 134 -12.64 -3.21 12.28
N TYR A 135 -13.24 -3.99 11.37
CA TYR A 135 -12.93 -5.41 11.21
C TYR A 135 -11.70 -5.55 10.31
N VAL A 136 -10.50 -5.42 10.89
CA VAL A 136 -9.27 -5.23 10.10
C VAL A 136 -8.17 -6.23 10.38
N VAL A 137 -8.39 -7.17 11.29
CA VAL A 137 -7.45 -8.27 11.50
C VAL A 137 -7.83 -9.41 10.56
N THR A 138 -7.73 -9.15 9.27
CA THR A 138 -8.09 -10.09 8.22
C THR A 138 -6.92 -10.31 7.27
N ILE A 139 -7.00 -11.38 6.51
CA ILE A 139 -6.16 -11.60 5.33
C ILE A 139 -7.06 -11.84 4.13
N GLU A 140 -6.52 -11.59 2.94
CA GLU A 140 -7.27 -11.73 1.71
C GLU A 140 -6.62 -12.81 0.83
N ASN A 141 -7.44 -13.70 0.29
CA ASN A 141 -7.06 -14.68 -0.74
C ASN A 141 -5.93 -15.67 -0.35
N TYR A 142 -5.64 -15.80 0.94
CA TYR A 142 -4.55 -16.59 1.50
C TYR A 142 -5.09 -17.66 2.48
N PRO A 143 -5.75 -18.72 1.99
CA PRO A 143 -6.31 -19.78 2.83
C PRO A 143 -5.23 -20.78 3.27
N TYR A 144 -4.04 -20.34 3.68
CA TYR A 144 -2.92 -21.21 4.05
C TYR A 144 -2.44 -20.91 5.47
N PRO A 145 -1.99 -21.91 6.24
CA PRO A 145 -1.33 -21.68 7.52
C PRO A 145 -0.07 -20.84 7.35
N TYR A 146 0.16 -19.91 8.28
CA TYR A 146 1.39 -19.10 8.32
C TYR A 146 1.91 -18.96 9.74
N ALA A 147 3.21 -18.74 9.88
CA ALA A 147 3.81 -18.51 11.19
C ALA A 147 3.66 -17.04 11.60
N VAL A 148 3.09 -16.79 12.78
CA VAL A 148 3.17 -15.50 13.46
C VAL A 148 4.41 -15.53 14.34
N GLY A 149 5.33 -14.58 14.10
CA GLY A 149 6.67 -14.64 14.68
C GLY A 149 7.42 -15.90 14.23
N SER A 150 8.03 -16.62 15.17
CA SER A 150 8.74 -17.89 14.92
C SER A 150 8.15 -19.08 15.67
N SER A 151 6.93 -18.95 16.21
CA SER A 151 6.49 -19.86 17.28
C SER A 151 5.02 -20.29 17.24
N ILE A 152 4.15 -19.60 16.51
CA ILE A 152 2.71 -19.91 16.46
C ILE A 152 2.28 -20.04 15.01
N TRP A 153 1.58 -21.12 14.70
CA TRP A 153 0.85 -21.27 13.44
C TRP A 153 -0.49 -20.56 13.53
N GLU A 154 -0.71 -19.54 12.71
CA GLU A 154 -2.05 -19.04 12.46
C GLU A 154 -2.73 -19.92 11.41
N MET A 155 -3.92 -20.41 11.75
CA MET A 155 -4.78 -21.25 10.94
C MET A 155 -6.02 -20.43 10.57
N PRO A 156 -5.97 -19.64 9.48
CA PRO A 156 -6.95 -18.60 9.23
C PRO A 156 -8.37 -19.16 9.10
N CYS A 157 -9.33 -18.53 9.78
CA CYS A 157 -10.75 -18.87 9.69
C CYS A 157 -11.30 -18.47 8.33
N MET A 158 -12.25 -19.22 7.79
CA MET A 158 -12.86 -18.87 6.51
C MET A 158 -14.13 -18.03 6.72
N VAL A 159 -14.20 -16.89 6.03
CA VAL A 159 -15.44 -16.14 5.88
C VAL A 159 -16.37 -16.86 4.87
N PRO A 160 -17.68 -16.97 5.16
CA PRO A 160 -18.34 -16.57 6.39
C PRO A 160 -18.37 -17.67 7.46
N SER A 161 -18.19 -17.27 8.71
CA SER A 161 -18.65 -18.01 9.89
C SER A 161 -20.19 -17.97 10.00
N ASP A 162 -20.77 -18.85 10.83
CA ASP A 162 -22.21 -18.79 11.10
C ASP A 162 -22.66 -17.51 11.84
N TRP A 163 -21.76 -16.86 12.59
CA TRP A 163 -22.02 -15.59 13.27
C TRP A 163 -22.13 -14.43 12.28
N GLU A 164 -21.18 -14.32 11.36
CA GLU A 164 -21.22 -13.31 10.27
C GLU A 164 -22.45 -13.55 9.40
N ALA A 165 -22.71 -14.82 9.07
CA ALA A 165 -23.83 -15.19 8.23
C ALA A 165 -25.19 -14.88 8.86
N GLN A 166 -25.41 -15.21 10.14
CA GLN A 166 -26.67 -14.88 10.80
C GLN A 166 -26.83 -13.37 11.00
N HIS A 167 -25.73 -12.63 11.17
CA HIS A 167 -25.80 -11.18 11.33
C HIS A 167 -26.30 -10.52 10.05
N LEU A 168 -25.83 -11.00 8.89
CA LEU A 168 -26.22 -10.48 7.58
C LEU A 168 -27.60 -11.00 7.13
N HIS A 169 -27.83 -12.32 7.23
CA HIS A 169 -28.97 -12.99 6.58
C HIS A 169 -30.06 -13.49 7.54
N GLY A 170 -29.82 -13.40 8.85
CA GLY A 170 -30.64 -14.05 9.87
C GLY A 170 -30.37 -15.55 10.02
N ASN A 171 -31.02 -16.16 11.02
CA ASN A 171 -30.81 -17.57 11.36
C ASN A 171 -31.34 -18.51 10.26
N ASN A 172 -30.64 -19.62 10.03
CA ASN A 172 -31.02 -20.73 9.17
C ASN A 172 -31.32 -20.32 7.71
N ASN A 173 -30.62 -19.29 7.22
CA ASN A 173 -30.81 -18.81 5.87
C ASN A 173 -30.14 -19.76 4.85
N PRO A 174 -30.82 -20.19 3.78
CA PRO A 174 -30.22 -21.04 2.75
C PRO A 174 -29.06 -20.38 2.00
N VAL A 175 -29.05 -19.04 1.87
CA VAL A 175 -27.94 -18.31 1.22
C VAL A 175 -26.61 -18.56 1.93
N THR A 176 -26.64 -18.71 3.26
CA THR A 176 -25.45 -19.06 4.05
C THR A 176 -24.81 -20.37 3.58
N VAL A 177 -25.63 -21.38 3.30
CA VAL A 177 -25.14 -22.69 2.86
C VAL A 177 -24.55 -22.61 1.46
N GLU A 178 -25.18 -21.86 0.56
CA GLU A 178 -24.66 -21.63 -0.79
C GLU A 178 -23.33 -20.87 -0.78
N ASP A 179 -23.19 -19.84 0.06
CA ASP A 179 -21.93 -19.11 0.19
C ASP A 179 -20.84 -19.99 0.83
N TRP A 180 -21.18 -20.89 1.76
CA TRP A 180 -20.24 -21.89 2.27
C TRP A 180 -19.81 -22.92 1.21
N LYS A 181 -20.71 -23.34 0.32
CA LYS A 181 -20.37 -24.20 -0.83
C LYS A 181 -19.40 -23.49 -1.77
N ALA A 182 -19.65 -22.23 -2.10
CA ALA A 182 -18.75 -21.43 -2.92
C ALA A 182 -17.37 -21.24 -2.27
N ALA A 183 -17.34 -20.95 -0.96
CA ALA A 183 -16.11 -20.75 -0.21
C ALA A 183 -15.26 -22.04 -0.16
N ILE A 184 -15.86 -23.22 0.11
CA ILE A 184 -15.10 -24.47 0.12
C ILE A 184 -14.63 -24.86 -1.29
N ASP A 185 -15.43 -24.61 -2.33
CA ASP A 185 -15.02 -24.83 -3.73
C ASP A 185 -13.80 -23.98 -4.08
N ALA A 186 -13.80 -22.70 -3.69
CA ALA A 186 -12.67 -21.79 -3.85
C ALA A 186 -11.43 -22.28 -3.07
N THR A 187 -11.59 -22.71 -1.82
CA THR A 187 -10.48 -23.25 -1.01
C THR A 187 -9.89 -24.52 -1.62
N VAL A 188 -10.71 -25.40 -2.21
CA VAL A 188 -10.24 -26.60 -2.91
C VAL A 188 -9.41 -26.24 -4.15
N LEU A 189 -9.85 -25.24 -4.94
CA LEU A 189 -9.07 -24.76 -6.09
C LEU A 189 -7.71 -24.18 -5.67
N LYS A 190 -7.66 -23.55 -4.49
CA LYS A 190 -6.43 -23.02 -3.88
C LYS A 190 -5.55 -24.08 -3.24
N GLU A 191 -6.01 -25.32 -3.09
CA GLU A 191 -5.34 -26.36 -2.28
C GLU A 191 -5.07 -25.89 -0.82
N GLY A 192 -5.98 -25.09 -0.25
CA GLY A 192 -5.84 -24.45 1.07
C GLY A 192 -6.48 -25.20 2.24
N VAL A 193 -6.55 -24.53 3.40
CA VAL A 193 -7.27 -24.97 4.60
C VAL A 193 -8.62 -24.23 4.71
N PHE A 194 -9.66 -24.95 5.14
CA PHE A 194 -10.96 -24.36 5.46
C PHE A 194 -11.24 -24.53 6.96
N ASN A 195 -10.86 -23.55 7.76
CA ASN A 195 -11.16 -23.55 9.19
C ASN A 195 -12.56 -22.98 9.43
N PHE A 196 -13.52 -23.86 9.61
CA PHE A 196 -14.93 -23.52 9.77
C PHE A 196 -15.26 -23.13 11.21
N VAL A 197 -16.03 -22.04 11.38
CA VAL A 197 -16.46 -21.53 12.68
C VAL A 197 -17.97 -21.64 12.80
N PHE A 198 -18.44 -22.39 13.80
CA PHE A 198 -19.87 -22.50 14.11
C PHE A 198 -20.17 -22.57 15.61
N HIS A 199 -21.44 -22.28 15.94
CA HIS A 199 -21.93 -22.16 17.30
C HIS A 199 -23.14 -23.07 17.54
N PRO A 200 -23.18 -23.82 18.66
CA PRO A 200 -24.36 -24.60 19.06
C PRO A 200 -25.44 -23.69 19.67
N HIS A 201 -25.78 -22.58 18.98
CA HIS A 201 -26.75 -21.57 19.39
C HIS A 201 -28.05 -21.62 18.54
N GLY A 202 -28.08 -22.46 17.49
CA GLY A 202 -29.23 -22.59 16.59
C GLY A 202 -29.29 -21.50 15.50
N TRP A 203 -28.15 -20.87 15.20
CA TRP A 203 -28.01 -19.98 14.04
C TRP A 203 -28.04 -20.74 12.71
N VAL A 204 -27.63 -22.01 12.74
CA VAL A 204 -27.64 -22.92 11.60
C VAL A 204 -28.18 -24.28 12.06
N GLN A 205 -28.97 -24.93 11.19
CA GLN A 205 -29.56 -26.23 11.48
C GLN A 205 -28.58 -27.39 11.20
N ASN A 206 -28.75 -28.50 11.90
CA ASN A 206 -28.01 -29.73 11.60
C ASN A 206 -28.21 -30.20 10.16
N THR A 207 -29.39 -29.98 9.58
CA THR A 207 -29.69 -30.32 8.18
C THR A 207 -28.87 -29.49 7.19
N GLN A 208 -28.64 -28.21 7.47
CA GLN A 208 -27.79 -27.34 6.65
C GLN A 208 -26.31 -27.73 6.75
N MET A 209 -25.87 -28.13 7.95
CA MET A 209 -24.52 -28.67 8.15
C MET A 209 -24.31 -29.97 7.38
N ILE A 210 -25.30 -30.88 7.41
CA ILE A 210 -25.28 -32.13 6.64
C ILE A 210 -25.24 -31.82 5.14
N GLU A 211 -26.09 -30.91 4.66
CA GLU A 211 -26.11 -30.50 3.25
C GLU A 211 -24.75 -29.97 2.76
N TRP A 212 -24.09 -29.13 3.57
CA TRP A 212 -22.76 -28.62 3.24
C TRP A 212 -21.70 -29.74 3.24
N ILE A 213 -21.74 -30.67 4.20
CA ILE A 213 -20.84 -31.83 4.23
C ILE A 213 -21.09 -32.76 3.03
N ASP A 214 -22.35 -32.98 2.66
CA ASP A 214 -22.74 -33.78 1.50
C ASP A 214 -22.15 -33.15 0.23
N HIS A 215 -22.28 -31.83 0.05
CA HIS A 215 -21.63 -31.10 -1.05
C HIS A 215 -20.12 -31.35 -1.09
N ILE A 216 -19.42 -31.25 0.05
CA ILE A 216 -17.98 -31.50 0.11
C ILE A 216 -17.64 -32.92 -0.32
N THR A 217 -18.36 -33.91 0.20
CA THR A 217 -18.07 -35.33 -0.06
C THR A 217 -18.44 -35.74 -1.47
N GLU A 218 -19.52 -35.21 -2.04
CA GLU A 218 -19.98 -35.50 -3.39
C GLU A 218 -19.14 -34.79 -4.47
N ALA A 219 -18.85 -33.50 -4.28
CA ALA A 219 -18.14 -32.70 -5.27
C ALA A 219 -16.61 -32.92 -5.24
N HIS A 220 -16.02 -33.08 -4.04
CA HIS A 220 -14.57 -33.10 -3.86
C HIS A 220 -14.01 -34.43 -3.40
N GLY A 221 -14.82 -35.26 -2.74
CA GLY A 221 -14.44 -36.61 -2.31
C GLY A 221 -13.14 -36.62 -1.52
N ASN A 222 -12.16 -37.40 -2.00
CA ASN A 222 -10.88 -37.60 -1.31
C ASN A 222 -9.89 -36.42 -1.41
N LYS A 223 -10.23 -35.36 -2.14
CA LYS A 223 -9.43 -34.13 -2.20
C LYS A 223 -9.46 -33.36 -0.89
N VAL A 224 -10.55 -33.48 -0.12
CA VAL A 224 -10.71 -32.82 1.17
C VAL A 224 -10.41 -33.82 2.30
N LYS A 225 -9.74 -33.34 3.35
CA LYS A 225 -9.49 -34.08 4.57
C LYS A 225 -10.06 -33.31 5.75
N PHE A 226 -10.91 -33.98 6.52
CA PHE A 226 -11.36 -33.47 7.82
C PHE A 226 -10.28 -33.80 8.85
N LEU A 227 -9.75 -32.77 9.50
CA LEU A 227 -8.67 -32.89 10.48
C LEU A 227 -9.06 -32.10 11.73
N ASN A 228 -8.71 -32.64 12.90
CA ASN A 228 -8.61 -31.80 14.09
C ASN A 228 -7.28 -31.02 14.10
N PHE A 229 -7.14 -30.03 14.99
CA PHE A 229 -5.95 -29.17 15.02
C PHE A 229 -4.66 -29.93 15.35
N ARG A 230 -4.74 -30.96 16.20
CA ARG A 230 -3.58 -31.81 16.50
C ARG A 230 -3.10 -32.55 15.26
N GLU A 231 -3.99 -33.15 14.48
CA GLU A 231 -3.65 -33.82 13.22
C GLU A 231 -3.09 -32.84 12.18
N ALA A 232 -3.62 -31.61 12.13
CA ALA A 232 -3.09 -30.56 11.27
C ALA A 232 -1.64 -30.19 11.68
N LEU A 233 -1.39 -29.97 12.98
CA LEU A 233 -0.08 -29.66 13.53
C LEU A 233 0.93 -30.79 13.26
N GLU A 234 0.54 -32.04 13.50
CA GLU A 234 1.36 -33.21 13.22
C GLU A 234 1.74 -33.29 11.74
N ARG A 235 0.80 -32.96 10.84
CA ARG A 235 1.05 -32.96 9.40
C ARG A 235 1.96 -31.82 8.96
N LEU A 236 1.77 -30.61 9.48
CA LEU A 236 2.66 -29.48 9.20
C LEU A 236 4.07 -29.81 9.68
N THR A 237 4.19 -30.29 10.93
CA THR A 237 5.46 -30.65 11.53
C THR A 237 6.16 -31.76 10.74
N LYS A 238 5.45 -32.86 10.44
CA LYS A 238 6.03 -34.00 9.73
C LYS A 238 6.40 -33.68 8.28
N ASN A 239 5.49 -33.06 7.53
CA ASN A 239 5.63 -32.95 6.08
C ASN A 239 6.37 -31.67 5.69
N MET A 240 5.99 -30.52 6.25
CA MET A 240 6.63 -29.24 5.93
C MET A 240 7.93 -29.04 6.70
N LEU A 241 7.90 -29.25 8.02
CA LEU A 241 9.03 -28.95 8.91
C LEU A 241 9.98 -30.13 9.17
N GLY A 242 9.85 -31.24 8.45
CA GLY A 242 10.78 -32.38 8.58
C GLY A 242 10.79 -33.05 9.95
N GLY A 243 9.69 -32.98 10.68
CA GLY A 243 9.57 -33.47 12.05
C GLY A 243 10.08 -32.50 13.12
N GLN A 244 10.43 -31.26 12.76
CA GLN A 244 10.91 -30.24 13.70
C GLN A 244 9.81 -29.19 13.94
N PRO A 245 9.11 -29.20 15.09
CA PRO A 245 8.06 -28.22 15.37
C PRO A 245 8.62 -26.79 15.46
N LEU A 246 7.76 -25.77 15.41
CA LEU A 246 8.18 -24.37 15.58
C LEU A 246 8.68 -24.11 17.01
N LYS A 247 8.03 -24.74 18.00
CA LYS A 247 8.42 -24.66 19.42
C LYS A 247 9.16 -25.92 19.87
N ALA A 248 10.21 -25.74 20.65
CA ALA A 248 10.92 -26.84 21.29
C ALA A 248 10.06 -27.44 22.43
N LYS A 249 10.50 -28.55 23.02
CA LYS A 249 9.77 -29.22 24.12
C LYS A 249 9.51 -28.35 25.35
N ASN A 250 10.28 -27.27 25.51
CA ASN A 250 10.11 -26.29 26.58
C ASN A 250 9.30 -25.06 26.14
N GLY A 251 8.63 -25.09 24.98
CA GLY A 251 7.77 -24.02 24.48
C GLY A 251 8.48 -22.81 23.87
N GLN A 252 9.81 -22.80 23.87
CA GLN A 252 10.64 -21.72 23.30
C GLN A 252 10.99 -22.01 21.83
N ASP A 253 11.61 -21.04 21.14
CA ASP A 253 11.98 -21.15 19.72
C ASP A 253 12.81 -22.42 19.42
N ASN A 254 12.36 -23.22 18.46
CA ASN A 254 13.05 -24.43 18.01
C ASN A 254 14.03 -24.19 16.86
N GLY A 255 14.33 -22.94 16.50
CA GLY A 255 15.25 -22.62 15.40
C GLY A 255 14.71 -23.00 14.02
N VAL A 256 13.40 -22.83 13.80
CA VAL A 256 12.73 -23.06 12.51
C VAL A 256 12.28 -21.72 11.93
N ARG A 257 12.52 -21.48 10.64
CA ARG A 257 12.11 -20.27 9.92
C ARG A 257 11.42 -20.65 8.61
N LEU A 258 10.38 -19.93 8.27
CA LEU A 258 9.61 -20.09 7.05
C LEU A 258 9.81 -18.84 6.18
N LEU A 259 10.22 -19.06 4.94
CA LEU A 259 10.45 -18.00 3.96
C LEU A 259 10.50 -18.61 2.56
N ASP A 260 10.21 -17.84 1.53
CA ASP A 260 10.47 -18.22 0.13
C ASP A 260 11.96 -18.01 -0.17
N LEU A 261 12.70 -19.09 -0.44
CA LEU A 261 14.16 -19.03 -0.60
C LEU A 261 14.58 -18.72 -2.04
N ASN A 262 13.79 -19.12 -3.02
CA ASN A 262 14.10 -19.07 -4.44
C ASN A 262 13.17 -18.14 -5.24
N ASN A 263 12.33 -17.37 -4.55
CA ASN A 263 11.37 -16.43 -5.10
C ASN A 263 10.40 -17.08 -6.10
N ASP A 264 9.91 -18.28 -5.78
CA ASP A 264 8.95 -19.03 -6.61
C ASP A 264 7.49 -18.93 -6.14
N GLY A 265 7.25 -18.19 -5.05
CA GLY A 265 5.94 -17.96 -4.45
C GLY A 265 5.50 -19.04 -3.46
N PHE A 266 6.31 -20.07 -3.22
CA PHE A 266 6.02 -21.13 -2.24
C PHE A 266 6.85 -20.97 -0.97
N MET A 267 6.26 -21.37 0.16
CA MET A 267 6.92 -21.29 1.46
C MET A 267 7.90 -22.46 1.65
N ASP A 268 9.16 -22.14 1.90
CA ASP A 268 10.20 -23.10 2.26
C ASP A 268 10.46 -23.11 3.78
N ALA A 269 11.22 -24.10 4.24
CA ALA A 269 11.60 -24.20 5.65
C ALA A 269 13.12 -24.27 5.82
N VAL A 270 13.64 -23.46 6.75
CA VAL A 270 15.02 -23.53 7.23
C VAL A 270 15.00 -23.95 8.69
N ILE A 271 15.72 -25.02 8.99
CA ILE A 271 15.82 -25.62 10.32
C ILE A 271 17.28 -25.53 10.76
N GLY A 272 17.52 -24.92 11.91
CA GLY A 272 18.85 -24.80 12.51
C GLY A 272 18.77 -24.98 14.02
N ASN A 273 18.53 -26.20 14.48
CA ASN A 273 18.51 -26.51 15.91
C ASN A 273 19.65 -27.45 16.31
N GLU A 274 19.67 -27.89 17.56
CA GLU A 274 20.74 -28.73 18.09
C GLU A 274 20.76 -30.15 17.49
N THR A 275 19.67 -30.58 16.87
CA THR A 275 19.50 -31.92 16.29
C THR A 275 19.55 -31.93 14.76
N VAL A 276 19.06 -30.87 14.11
CA VAL A 276 18.89 -30.79 12.65
C VAL A 276 19.33 -29.41 12.16
N GLN A 277 20.14 -29.40 11.09
CA GLN A 277 20.53 -28.21 10.34
C GLN A 277 20.27 -28.45 8.84
N GLU A 278 19.02 -28.28 8.43
CA GLU A 278 18.49 -28.66 7.11
C GLU A 278 17.68 -27.51 6.51
N THR A 279 17.83 -27.32 5.21
CA THR A 279 16.97 -26.48 4.37
C THR A 279 16.05 -27.39 3.57
N ARG A 280 14.77 -27.03 3.48
CA ARG A 280 13.73 -27.78 2.78
C ARG A 280 13.07 -26.86 1.76
N LEU A 281 13.37 -27.08 0.49
CA LEU A 281 12.82 -26.36 -0.65
C LEU A 281 11.62 -27.12 -1.22
N TRP A 282 10.47 -26.49 -1.38
CA TRP A 282 9.30 -27.10 -2.01
C TRP A 282 9.45 -27.08 -3.53
N ASP A 283 9.29 -28.24 -4.19
CA ASP A 283 9.17 -28.31 -5.64
C ASP A 283 7.68 -28.50 -6.00
N PRO A 284 6.97 -27.44 -6.40
CA PRO A 284 5.52 -27.52 -6.66
C PRO A 284 5.19 -28.42 -7.86
N LYS A 285 6.11 -28.53 -8.84
CA LYS A 285 5.92 -29.39 -10.02
C LYS A 285 6.07 -30.87 -9.67
N ALA A 286 7.09 -31.19 -8.87
CA ALA A 286 7.33 -32.56 -8.43
C ALA A 286 6.53 -32.95 -7.17
N LYS A 287 5.81 -32.00 -6.56
CA LYS A 287 5.07 -32.14 -5.29
C LYS A 287 5.90 -32.82 -4.20
N ARG A 288 7.15 -32.40 -4.03
CA ARG A 288 8.09 -32.98 -3.06
C ARG A 288 9.06 -31.96 -2.49
N TRP A 289 9.53 -32.22 -1.28
CA TRP A 289 10.61 -31.47 -0.66
C TRP A 289 11.97 -31.91 -1.19
N LYS A 290 12.81 -30.94 -1.57
CA LYS A 290 14.26 -31.12 -1.78
C LYS A 290 14.97 -30.62 -0.54
N THR A 291 15.91 -31.41 -0.01
CA THR A 291 16.63 -31.03 1.20
C THR A 291 18.11 -30.77 0.93
N SER A 292 18.69 -29.82 1.66
CA SER A 292 20.11 -29.52 1.63
C SER A 292 20.59 -29.04 3.01
N PRO A 293 21.90 -29.08 3.32
CA PRO A 293 22.39 -28.65 4.64
C PRO A 293 22.20 -27.15 4.90
N PHE A 294 21.88 -26.79 6.15
CA PHE A 294 21.93 -25.41 6.65
C PHE A 294 23.20 -25.20 7.50
N PRO A 295 23.91 -24.06 7.39
CA PRO A 295 25.29 -23.98 7.89
C PRO A 295 25.45 -23.74 9.40
N PHE A 296 24.44 -23.25 10.11
CA PHE A 296 24.55 -22.91 11.54
C PHE A 296 23.24 -23.10 12.32
N ARG A 297 23.26 -22.89 13.63
CA ARG A 297 22.06 -22.93 14.49
C ARG A 297 21.39 -21.56 14.53
N LEU A 298 20.06 -21.58 14.47
CA LEU A 298 19.16 -20.43 14.55
C LEU A 298 18.66 -20.16 15.97
N ALA A 299 18.78 -21.15 16.87
CA ALA A 299 18.51 -20.99 18.29
C ALA A 299 19.77 -21.30 19.12
N HIS A 300 20.15 -20.38 20.00
CA HIS A 300 21.14 -20.61 21.05
C HIS A 300 20.48 -21.30 22.24
N ILE A 301 21.22 -22.16 22.95
CA ILE A 301 20.75 -22.83 24.17
C ILE A 301 21.75 -22.52 25.29
N ASP A 302 21.27 -21.90 26.37
CA ASP A 302 22.10 -21.60 27.54
C ASP A 302 22.30 -22.83 28.45
N ARG A 303 23.01 -22.66 29.57
CA ARG A 303 23.31 -23.74 30.52
C ARG A 303 22.08 -24.28 31.24
N ASP A 304 21.03 -23.47 31.35
CA ASP A 304 19.78 -23.81 32.01
C ASP A 304 18.76 -24.39 31.01
N GLY A 305 19.14 -24.50 29.74
CA GLY A 305 18.30 -25.03 28.67
C GLY A 305 17.35 -23.99 28.07
N ASN A 306 17.49 -22.71 28.40
CA ASN A 306 16.72 -21.65 27.78
C ASN A 306 17.23 -21.38 26.36
N ARG A 307 16.29 -21.08 25.47
CA ARG A 307 16.53 -20.84 24.06
C ARG A 307 16.34 -19.38 23.70
N SER A 308 17.22 -18.85 22.87
CA SER A 308 17.15 -17.49 22.32
C SER A 308 17.50 -17.48 20.83
N ASP A 309 17.01 -16.47 20.11
CA ASP A 309 17.34 -16.24 18.70
C ASP A 309 18.86 -16.04 18.54
N SER A 310 19.46 -16.66 17.52
CA SER A 310 20.90 -16.56 17.27
C SER A 310 21.31 -15.22 16.64
N GLY A 311 20.37 -14.34 16.31
CA GLY A 311 20.62 -13.11 15.56
C GLY A 311 20.69 -13.31 14.05
N ALA A 312 20.17 -14.40 13.49
CA ALA A 312 20.11 -14.57 12.04
C ALA A 312 19.12 -13.57 11.43
N ARG A 313 19.53 -12.87 10.37
CA ARG A 313 18.71 -11.90 9.64
C ARG A 313 18.61 -12.32 8.18
N PHE A 314 17.43 -12.76 7.77
CA PHE A 314 17.13 -13.15 6.39
C PHE A 314 16.68 -11.94 5.56
N GLY A 315 17.07 -11.92 4.29
CA GLY A 315 16.71 -10.88 3.31
C GLY A 315 17.38 -11.15 1.97
N VAL A 316 17.17 -10.30 0.96
CA VAL A 316 17.80 -10.47 -0.36
C VAL A 316 19.07 -9.63 -0.41
N LEU A 317 20.25 -10.26 -0.37
CA LEU A 317 21.55 -9.56 -0.39
C LEU A 317 22.38 -9.90 -1.63
N HIS A 318 21.74 -10.48 -2.66
CA HIS A 318 22.40 -10.91 -3.88
C HIS A 318 21.52 -10.65 -5.11
N PRO A 319 22.10 -10.29 -6.27
CA PRO A 319 21.32 -9.94 -7.48
C PRO A 319 20.43 -11.04 -8.07
N SER A 320 20.54 -12.29 -7.59
CA SER A 320 19.66 -13.39 -8.04
C SER A 320 18.23 -13.25 -7.50
N GLY A 321 18.00 -12.43 -6.48
CA GLY A 321 16.71 -12.35 -5.78
C GLY A 321 16.50 -13.45 -4.74
N TYR A 322 17.40 -14.43 -4.64
CA TYR A 322 17.28 -15.53 -3.68
C TYR A 322 17.68 -15.09 -2.28
N ALA A 323 17.16 -15.82 -1.29
CA ALA A 323 17.39 -15.51 0.11
C ALA A 323 18.89 -15.53 0.47
N SER A 324 19.27 -14.56 1.28
CA SER A 324 20.54 -14.47 1.98
C SER A 324 20.29 -14.38 3.48
N VAL A 325 21.29 -14.75 4.28
CA VAL A 325 21.25 -14.62 5.74
C VAL A 325 22.52 -13.96 6.24
N PHE A 326 22.36 -12.86 6.98
CA PHE A 326 23.44 -12.23 7.74
C PHE A 326 23.34 -12.65 9.21
N ILE A 327 24.46 -13.16 9.74
CA ILE A 327 24.59 -13.48 11.17
C ILE A 327 25.99 -13.10 11.65
N SER A 328 26.05 -12.43 12.79
CA SER A 328 27.28 -12.04 13.46
C SER A 328 27.03 -12.03 14.97
N ASN A 329 27.51 -13.07 15.64
CA ASN A 329 27.43 -13.28 17.09
C ASN A 329 28.75 -13.90 17.60
N GLU A 330 28.77 -14.43 18.83
CA GLU A 330 29.97 -14.99 19.48
C GLU A 330 30.50 -16.27 18.81
N THR A 331 29.67 -16.95 18.03
CA THR A 331 29.95 -18.29 17.49
C THR A 331 29.97 -18.34 15.96
N VAL A 332 29.23 -17.46 15.30
CA VAL A 332 29.05 -17.45 13.85
C VAL A 332 29.15 -16.02 13.34
N ASN A 333 29.94 -15.83 12.28
CA ASN A 333 30.07 -14.55 11.60
C ASN A 333 30.15 -14.74 10.07
N GLY A 334 29.25 -14.07 9.35
CA GLY A 334 29.30 -13.93 7.90
C GLY A 334 27.94 -13.73 7.24
N ILE A 335 27.95 -13.72 5.91
CA ILE A 335 26.77 -13.72 5.07
C ILE A 335 26.77 -15.00 4.24
N TRP A 336 25.62 -15.67 4.18
CA TRP A 336 25.39 -16.82 3.31
C TRP A 336 24.29 -16.50 2.32
N HIS A 337 24.42 -17.01 1.09
CA HIS A 337 23.44 -16.86 0.03
C HIS A 337 22.96 -18.25 -0.44
N PHE A 338 21.65 -18.38 -0.66
CA PHE A 338 21.08 -19.60 -1.23
C PHE A 338 21.21 -19.58 -2.76
N ASP A 339 21.91 -20.56 -3.33
CA ASP A 339 22.20 -20.61 -4.78
C ASP A 339 21.14 -21.38 -5.61
N GLY A 340 20.00 -21.71 -4.99
CA GLY A 340 18.96 -22.58 -5.56
C GLY A 340 19.12 -24.06 -5.21
N ASN A 341 20.28 -24.48 -4.69
CA ASN A 341 20.54 -25.84 -4.21
C ASN A 341 20.96 -25.87 -2.74
N GLY A 342 21.79 -24.93 -2.29
CA GLY A 342 22.30 -24.87 -0.93
C GLY A 342 22.87 -23.51 -0.54
N TRP A 343 23.30 -23.40 0.72
CA TRP A 343 23.83 -22.16 1.30
C TRP A 343 25.34 -22.03 1.08
N GLN A 344 25.75 -20.98 0.38
CA GLN A 344 27.15 -20.64 0.13
C GLN A 344 27.57 -19.46 0.99
N LYS A 345 28.67 -19.60 1.73
CA LYS A 345 29.25 -18.46 2.47
C LYS A 345 29.88 -17.49 1.47
N ASP A 346 29.37 -16.26 1.44
CA ASP A 346 29.87 -15.24 0.51
C ASP A 346 30.92 -14.35 1.19
N GLN A 347 32.18 -14.54 0.78
CA GLN A 347 33.32 -13.78 1.30
C GLN A 347 33.32 -12.32 0.85
N ALA A 348 32.73 -12.02 -0.32
CA ALA A 348 32.64 -10.66 -0.83
C ALA A 348 31.57 -9.88 -0.06
N LEU A 349 30.39 -10.47 0.15
CA LEU A 349 29.34 -9.86 0.97
C LEU A 349 29.77 -9.67 2.43
N GLY A 350 30.79 -10.38 2.91
CA GLY A 350 31.37 -10.13 4.24
C GLY A 350 32.20 -8.84 4.37
N GLN A 351 32.52 -8.14 3.26
CA GLN A 351 33.41 -6.99 3.28
C GLN A 351 32.68 -5.70 3.66
N GLY A 352 33.21 -4.94 4.62
CA GLY A 352 32.71 -3.60 4.98
C GLY A 352 31.61 -3.57 6.03
N LEU A 353 31.44 -4.68 6.76
CA LEU A 353 30.50 -4.81 7.86
C LEU A 353 31.07 -4.29 9.18
N GLU A 354 31.58 -3.05 9.17
CA GLU A 354 32.19 -2.41 10.33
C GLU A 354 31.67 -0.98 10.50
N ILE A 355 31.42 -0.57 11.75
CA ILE A 355 31.07 0.81 12.13
C ILE A 355 32.16 1.30 13.09
N GLY A 356 32.85 2.38 12.73
CA GLY A 356 33.94 2.93 13.57
C GLY A 356 35.08 1.93 13.84
N GLY A 357 35.32 0.98 12.93
CA GLY A 357 36.32 -0.08 13.08
C GLY A 357 35.91 -1.26 13.96
N GLN A 358 34.65 -1.30 14.42
CA GLN A 358 34.08 -2.45 15.13
C GLN A 358 33.17 -3.23 14.20
N ALA A 359 33.28 -4.56 14.20
CA ALA A 359 32.43 -5.43 13.41
C ALA A 359 30.95 -5.28 13.83
N ILE A 360 30.05 -5.22 12.86
CA ILE A 360 28.61 -5.23 13.11
C ILE A 360 28.24 -6.60 13.66
N GLN A 361 27.61 -6.62 14.83
CA GLN A 361 26.99 -7.80 15.41
C GLN A 361 25.49 -7.76 15.18
N THR A 362 24.89 -8.86 14.74
CA THR A 362 23.43 -9.00 14.60
C THR A 362 22.76 -9.40 15.91
N ALA A 363 23.51 -10.08 16.79
CA ALA A 363 23.14 -10.35 18.17
C ALA A 363 24.37 -10.26 19.09
N ASN A 364 24.13 -9.93 20.36
CA ASN A 364 25.16 -9.88 21.40
C ASN A 364 24.61 -10.44 22.72
N ALA A 365 25.28 -11.46 23.25
CA ALA A 365 24.89 -12.25 24.42
C ALA A 365 23.46 -12.82 24.29
N GLY A 366 23.10 -13.27 23.08
CA GLY A 366 21.76 -13.81 22.77
C GLY A 366 20.64 -12.77 22.68
N ARG A 367 20.97 -11.46 22.62
CA ARG A 367 20.01 -10.35 22.47
C ARG A 367 20.11 -9.75 21.07
N ASP A 368 18.97 -9.29 20.52
CA ASP A 368 18.96 -8.58 19.24
C ASP A 368 19.78 -7.29 19.35
N ASN A 369 20.69 -7.07 18.40
CA ASN A 369 21.55 -5.90 18.37
C ASN A 369 21.10 -4.84 17.34
N GLY A 370 19.83 -4.90 16.91
CA GLY A 370 19.20 -3.84 16.13
C GLY A 370 19.56 -3.83 14.65
N VAL A 371 19.89 -4.99 14.07
CA VAL A 371 20.16 -5.13 12.64
C VAL A 371 18.89 -5.53 11.89
N ARG A 372 18.55 -4.82 10.80
CA ARG A 372 17.44 -5.11 9.88
C ARG A 372 17.95 -5.09 8.44
N LEU A 373 17.34 -5.93 7.60
CA LEU A 373 17.57 -5.95 6.16
C LEU A 373 16.33 -5.42 5.47
N ARG A 374 16.44 -4.32 4.72
CA ARG A 374 15.34 -3.70 3.97
C ARG A 374 15.88 -3.16 2.65
N ASP A 375 15.19 -3.44 1.56
CA ASP A 375 15.41 -2.73 0.29
C ASP A 375 14.79 -1.34 0.45
N THR A 376 15.64 -0.33 0.63
CA THR A 376 15.19 1.03 0.93
C THR A 376 15.13 1.91 -0.30
N ASP A 377 15.79 1.53 -1.40
CA ASP A 377 15.78 2.29 -2.65
C ASP A 377 15.24 1.51 -3.86
N ASN A 378 14.60 0.36 -3.60
CA ASN A 378 13.90 -0.48 -4.56
C ASN A 378 14.81 -1.01 -5.68
N ASP A 379 16.08 -1.31 -5.36
CA ASP A 379 17.03 -1.86 -6.33
C ASP A 379 17.06 -3.41 -6.37
N GLY A 380 16.22 -4.05 -5.56
CA GLY A 380 16.08 -5.50 -5.42
C GLY A 380 17.08 -6.12 -4.42
N MET A 381 17.95 -5.32 -3.80
CA MET A 381 18.84 -5.77 -2.74
C MET A 381 18.57 -4.99 -1.45
N CYS A 382 18.57 -5.68 -0.31
CA CYS A 382 18.43 -5.04 0.98
C CYS A 382 19.70 -4.27 1.37
N GLU A 383 19.51 -3.05 1.86
CA GLU A 383 20.47 -2.37 2.72
C GLU A 383 20.54 -3.05 4.09
N ILE A 384 21.71 -2.93 4.73
CA ILE A 384 21.92 -3.33 6.13
C ILE A 384 21.71 -2.09 7.00
N ILE A 385 20.66 -2.11 7.82
CA ILE A 385 20.32 -1.04 8.74
C ILE A 385 20.66 -1.49 10.15
N VAL A 386 21.44 -0.67 10.86
CA VAL A 386 21.83 -0.85 12.26
C VAL A 386 21.28 0.31 13.07
N GLY A 387 20.55 0.03 14.14
CA GLY A 387 20.09 1.04 15.09
C GLY A 387 19.98 0.46 16.51
N ASN A 388 21.02 0.68 17.31
CA ASN A 388 21.08 0.29 18.72
C ASN A 388 21.67 1.45 19.55
N PRO A 389 21.71 1.36 20.89
CA PRO A 389 22.22 2.45 21.73
C PRO A 389 23.68 2.82 21.50
N GLN A 390 24.49 1.91 20.95
CA GLN A 390 25.93 2.09 20.75
C GLN A 390 26.28 2.60 19.33
N SER A 391 25.45 2.28 18.34
CA SER A 391 25.80 2.46 16.93
C SER A 391 24.56 2.60 16.04
N GLN A 392 24.72 3.39 14.98
CA GLN A 392 23.68 3.59 13.97
C GLN A 392 24.32 3.70 12.57
N ALA A 393 23.86 2.90 11.62
CA ALA A 393 24.35 2.92 10.25
C ALA A 393 23.30 2.42 9.27
N VAL A 394 23.39 2.92 8.04
CA VAL A 394 22.83 2.26 6.86
C VAL A 394 24.00 1.90 5.98
N LEU A 395 24.05 0.69 5.43
CA LEU A 395 25.08 0.26 4.51
C LEU A 395 24.43 -0.29 3.24
N LYS A 396 24.92 0.20 2.09
CA LYS A 396 24.52 -0.25 0.76
C LYS A 396 25.65 -1.03 0.09
N TRP A 397 25.30 -2.06 -0.68
CA TRP A 397 26.27 -2.85 -1.42
C TRP A 397 26.85 -2.05 -2.60
N ASN A 398 28.15 -1.78 -2.56
CA ASN A 398 28.83 -1.14 -3.68
C ASN A 398 29.38 -2.20 -4.64
N LYS A 399 28.77 -2.32 -5.83
CA LYS A 399 29.13 -3.34 -6.83
C LYS A 399 30.56 -3.19 -7.37
N SER A 400 31.06 -1.96 -7.55
CA SER A 400 32.40 -1.74 -8.13
C SER A 400 33.52 -2.02 -7.13
N GLN A 401 33.32 -1.69 -5.86
CA GLN A 401 34.29 -1.95 -4.79
C GLN A 401 34.10 -3.32 -4.12
N ARG A 402 32.98 -4.00 -4.40
CA ARG A 402 32.59 -5.28 -3.79
C ARG A 402 32.64 -5.23 -2.26
N LYS A 403 32.04 -4.18 -1.69
CA LYS A 403 32.06 -3.90 -0.25
C LYS A 403 30.80 -3.14 0.16
N TRP A 404 30.33 -3.36 1.38
CA TRP A 404 29.29 -2.54 2.02
C TRP A 404 29.84 -1.17 2.39
N LEU A 405 29.18 -0.10 1.97
CA LEU A 405 29.57 1.28 2.22
C LEU A 405 28.38 2.09 2.74
N PRO A 406 28.60 3.06 3.64
CA PRO A 406 27.54 3.97 4.04
C PRO A 406 27.12 4.85 2.87
N PRO A 407 25.80 4.98 2.57
CA PRO A 407 25.31 5.98 1.64
C PRO A 407 25.34 7.38 2.29
N ASN A 408 24.94 8.41 1.55
CA ASN A 408 24.84 9.78 2.04
C ASN A 408 23.61 10.03 2.94
N PHE A 409 23.12 9.01 3.65
CA PHE A 409 22.01 9.09 4.59
C PHE A 409 22.11 7.99 5.66
N ASN A 410 21.33 8.13 6.73
CA ASN A 410 21.26 7.17 7.84
C ASN A 410 19.85 7.21 8.45
N LEU A 411 19.54 6.34 9.42
CA LEU A 411 18.35 6.48 10.26
C LEU A 411 18.26 7.90 10.87
N PRO A 412 17.05 8.43 11.09
CA PRO A 412 16.91 9.74 11.74
C PRO A 412 17.54 9.76 13.14
N LYS A 413 17.97 10.94 13.58
CA LYS A 413 18.61 11.10 14.90
C LYS A 413 17.67 10.61 16.01
N ASN A 414 18.23 9.86 16.96
CA ASN A 414 17.53 9.26 18.10
C ASN A 414 16.54 8.13 17.75
N VAL A 415 16.50 7.67 16.51
CA VAL A 415 15.76 6.46 16.12
C VAL A 415 16.66 5.26 16.34
N GLN A 416 16.36 4.47 17.37
CA GLN A 416 17.03 3.21 17.68
C GLN A 416 16.01 2.09 17.55
N ILE A 417 16.38 1.00 16.86
CA ILE A 417 15.50 -0.14 16.57
C ILE A 417 15.27 -0.98 17.83
N VAL A 418 16.30 -1.14 18.65
CA VAL A 418 16.26 -1.88 19.92
C VAL A 418 16.73 -1.04 21.09
N ARG A 419 16.27 -1.40 22.29
CA ARG A 419 16.76 -0.88 23.57
C ARG A 419 18.08 -1.54 23.97
N GLU A 420 18.67 -1.12 25.08
CA GLU A 420 19.94 -1.67 25.61
C GLU A 420 19.88 -3.16 25.97
N ASP A 421 18.69 -3.65 26.31
CA ASP A 421 18.42 -5.07 26.56
C ASP A 421 18.07 -5.87 25.29
N GLY A 422 18.11 -5.24 24.11
CA GLY A 422 17.75 -5.84 22.83
C GLY A 422 16.25 -5.94 22.57
N SER A 423 15.40 -5.45 23.47
CA SER A 423 13.95 -5.42 23.25
C SER A 423 13.57 -4.38 22.19
N ASP A 424 12.43 -4.59 21.51
CA ASP A 424 11.90 -3.67 20.51
C ASP A 424 11.72 -2.25 21.10
N ASN A 425 12.22 -1.24 20.38
CA ASN A 425 12.12 0.15 20.79
C ASN A 425 11.06 0.94 19.99
N GLY A 426 10.20 0.25 19.23
CA GLY A 426 9.03 0.83 18.59
C GLY A 426 9.28 1.44 17.22
N VAL A 427 10.27 0.92 16.48
CA VAL A 427 10.56 1.36 15.10
C VAL A 427 9.86 0.44 14.11
N ARG A 428 9.19 1.03 13.12
CA ARG A 428 8.56 0.31 11.99
C ARG A 428 8.94 1.00 10.67
N PHE A 429 9.08 0.18 9.63
CA PHE A 429 9.33 0.62 8.26
C PHE A 429 8.05 0.38 7.47
N VAL A 430 7.37 1.44 7.04
CA VAL A 430 6.03 1.38 6.43
C VAL A 430 5.92 2.48 5.41
N ASP A 431 5.46 2.18 4.20
CA ASP A 431 5.14 3.20 3.18
C ASP A 431 3.80 3.87 3.53
N ILE A 432 3.86 5.05 4.18
CA ILE A 432 2.68 5.77 4.68
C ILE A 432 2.15 6.74 3.61
N ASN A 433 3.03 7.36 2.82
CA ASN A 433 2.65 8.30 1.76
C ASN A 433 2.34 7.63 0.41
N LYS A 434 2.53 6.30 0.32
CA LYS A 434 2.27 5.47 -0.86
C LYS A 434 3.11 5.88 -2.06
N ASP A 435 4.37 6.23 -1.83
CA ASP A 435 5.35 6.55 -2.87
C ASP A 435 6.23 5.35 -3.26
N GLY A 436 6.00 4.19 -2.65
CA GLY A 436 6.75 2.97 -2.90
C GLY A 436 8.03 2.84 -2.08
N TYR A 437 8.39 3.83 -1.25
CA TYR A 437 9.56 3.79 -0.38
C TYR A 437 9.15 3.63 1.09
N LEU A 438 9.96 2.89 1.86
CA LEU A 438 9.64 2.62 3.26
C LEU A 438 9.95 3.83 4.14
N ASP A 439 8.92 4.44 4.72
CA ASP A 439 9.08 5.49 5.73
C ASP A 439 9.45 4.92 7.10
N VAL A 440 9.99 5.76 7.98
CA VAL A 440 10.36 5.38 9.35
C VAL A 440 9.44 6.05 10.35
N ILE A 441 8.75 5.22 11.13
CA ILE A 441 7.97 5.65 12.29
C ILE A 441 8.56 5.03 13.56
N HIS A 442 8.79 5.87 14.56
CA HIS A 442 9.28 5.50 15.88
C HIS A 442 8.29 5.99 16.94
N SER A 443 7.86 5.12 17.85
CA SER A 443 6.95 5.53 18.93
C SER A 443 7.06 4.62 20.15
N ASN A 444 7.60 5.16 21.24
CA ASN A 444 7.74 4.47 22.54
C ASN A 444 7.28 5.37 23.69
N GLU A 445 7.42 4.93 24.94
CA GLU A 445 7.01 5.66 26.15
C GLU A 445 7.76 6.99 26.39
N VAL A 446 8.88 7.20 25.71
CA VAL A 446 9.74 8.39 25.88
C VAL A 446 9.49 9.42 24.79
N ARG A 447 9.36 8.99 23.53
CA ARG A 447 9.30 9.88 22.36
C ARG A 447 8.56 9.27 21.18
N TYR A 448 8.36 10.09 20.16
CA TYR A 448 7.89 9.64 18.85
C TYR A 448 8.55 10.44 17.73
N SER A 449 8.64 9.84 16.55
CA SER A 449 8.98 10.54 15.31
C SER A 449 8.47 9.81 14.07
N PHE A 450 8.25 10.56 12.99
CA PHE A 450 7.84 10.05 11.69
C PHE A 450 8.62 10.80 10.60
N HIS A 451 9.32 10.05 9.75
CA HIS A 451 10.17 10.57 8.70
C HIS A 451 9.90 9.87 7.37
N LEU A 452 9.61 10.65 6.34
CA LEU A 452 9.41 10.14 4.99
C LEU A 452 10.75 9.83 4.32
N TYR A 453 10.80 8.74 3.55
CA TYR A 453 11.93 8.48 2.69
C TYR A 453 11.88 9.41 1.46
N VAL A 454 13.03 9.96 1.09
CA VAL A 454 13.18 10.83 -0.06
C VAL A 454 14.10 10.12 -1.06
N PRO A 455 13.60 9.68 -2.23
CA PRO A 455 14.41 8.88 -3.17
C PRO A 455 15.43 9.71 -3.94
N GLN A 456 15.14 11.00 -4.13
CA GLN A 456 16.02 11.94 -4.83
C GLN A 456 15.93 13.33 -4.18
N PRO A 457 17.02 14.12 -4.15
CA PRO A 457 17.00 15.41 -3.50
C PRO A 457 15.93 16.33 -4.10
N ILE A 458 15.07 16.89 -3.25
CA ILE A 458 13.94 17.74 -3.67
C ILE A 458 13.59 18.73 -2.58
N LEU A 459 13.33 19.99 -2.96
CA LEU A 459 12.86 21.06 -2.05
C LEU A 459 13.71 21.21 -0.76
N GLY A 460 15.02 20.98 -0.86
CA GLY A 460 15.97 21.09 0.26
C GLY A 460 16.12 19.81 1.11
N TRP A 461 15.33 18.77 0.86
CA TRP A 461 15.52 17.44 1.45
C TRP A 461 16.53 16.62 0.64
N GLY A 462 17.42 15.91 1.33
CA GLY A 462 18.38 14.98 0.72
C GLY A 462 17.81 13.56 0.60
N ILE A 463 18.56 12.65 0.00
CA ILE A 463 18.15 11.23 -0.11
C ILE A 463 18.00 10.60 1.28
N GLY A 464 17.06 9.65 1.44
CA GLY A 464 16.82 8.89 2.67
C GLY A 464 15.74 9.51 3.57
N TRP A 465 15.69 9.12 4.85
CA TRP A 465 14.70 9.61 5.81
C TRP A 465 14.98 11.04 6.31
N THR A 466 15.16 11.99 5.40
CA THR A 466 15.54 13.37 5.70
C THR A 466 14.34 14.30 5.87
N ARG A 467 13.15 13.85 5.47
CA ARG A 467 11.92 14.61 5.54
C ARG A 467 11.16 14.28 6.82
N GLU A 468 11.43 15.01 7.89
CA GLU A 468 10.70 14.90 9.15
C GLU A 468 9.26 15.44 8.99
N VAL A 469 8.28 14.62 9.36
CA VAL A 469 6.86 14.98 9.43
C VAL A 469 6.51 15.51 10.81
N MET A 470 6.89 14.76 11.84
CA MET A 470 6.74 15.16 13.24
C MET A 470 7.76 14.44 14.12
N SER A 471 8.25 15.10 15.16
CA SER A 471 9.05 14.48 16.21
C SER A 471 8.93 15.27 17.52
N ASP A 472 8.79 14.58 18.64
CA ASP A 472 8.87 15.20 19.96
C ASP A 472 9.09 14.16 21.08
N LEU A 473 9.36 14.64 22.29
CA LEU A 473 9.21 13.87 23.51
C LEU A 473 7.72 13.57 23.77
N ARG A 474 7.43 12.52 24.52
CA ARG A 474 6.05 12.14 24.84
C ARG A 474 5.50 13.00 25.99
N ASN A 475 5.10 14.23 25.67
CA ASN A 475 4.37 15.15 26.54
C ASN A 475 3.14 15.79 25.85
N ASP A 476 2.84 15.37 24.62
CA ASP A 476 1.79 15.91 23.75
C ASP A 476 0.58 14.96 23.62
N GLY A 477 -0.63 15.54 23.54
CA GLY A 477 -1.88 14.83 23.28
C GLY A 477 -2.06 14.38 21.82
N ASN A 478 -1.30 14.95 20.86
CA ASN A 478 -1.30 14.54 19.45
C ASN A 478 -0.16 13.58 19.08
N ALA A 479 0.55 13.04 20.08
CA ALA A 479 1.62 12.08 19.85
C ALA A 479 1.14 10.86 19.04
N ILE A 480 2.04 10.34 18.21
CA ILE A 480 1.82 9.04 17.55
C ILE A 480 1.52 8.00 18.65
N PRO A 481 0.45 7.18 18.49
CA PRO A 481 0.18 6.10 19.43
C PRO A 481 1.43 5.25 19.67
N MET A 482 1.65 4.84 20.92
CA MET A 482 2.82 4.01 21.26
C MET A 482 2.81 2.73 20.43
N ILE A 483 3.94 2.39 19.82
CA ILE A 483 4.16 1.07 19.19
C ILE A 483 4.67 0.09 20.25
N VAL A 484 5.53 0.57 21.14
CA VAL A 484 5.95 -0.12 22.35
C VAL A 484 5.73 0.76 23.59
N ARG A 485 5.57 0.13 24.76
CA ARG A 485 5.43 0.74 26.08
C ARG A 485 6.61 0.34 26.99
N GLY A 486 6.78 1.03 28.11
CA GLY A 486 7.78 0.65 29.11
C GLY A 486 7.48 -0.70 29.79
N GLY A 487 8.49 -1.30 30.44
CA GLY A 487 8.36 -2.55 31.20
C GLY A 487 8.65 -3.82 30.39
N GLU A 488 8.48 -4.98 31.05
CA GLU A 488 8.83 -6.31 30.52
C GLU A 488 7.91 -6.75 29.35
N HIS A 489 6.63 -6.37 29.39
CA HIS A 489 5.63 -6.66 28.35
C HIS A 489 5.44 -5.45 27.44
N ASN A 490 6.48 -5.11 26.67
CA ASN A 490 6.62 -3.84 25.98
C ASN A 490 5.79 -3.71 24.69
N ASN A 491 5.29 -4.79 24.07
CA ASN A 491 4.50 -4.66 22.84
C ASN A 491 3.17 -3.92 23.09
N ASN A 492 2.93 -2.79 22.41
CA ASN A 492 1.72 -1.99 22.66
C ASN A 492 0.48 -2.42 21.85
N GLY A 493 0.58 -3.49 21.06
CA GLY A 493 -0.50 -3.99 20.20
C GLY A 493 -0.72 -3.12 18.97
N ALA A 494 0.36 -2.56 18.40
CA ALA A 494 0.30 -1.70 17.22
C ALA A 494 0.59 -2.47 15.92
N TRP A 495 -0.22 -2.25 14.88
CA TRP A 495 -0.01 -2.78 13.52
C TRP A 495 -0.50 -1.80 12.45
N PHE A 496 -0.19 -2.10 11.19
CA PHE A 496 -0.57 -1.27 10.04
C PHE A 496 -1.41 -2.12 9.10
N HIS A 497 -2.60 -1.62 8.74
CA HIS A 497 -3.53 -2.31 7.84
C HIS A 497 -4.55 -1.30 7.30
N SER A 498 -5.09 -1.54 6.09
CA SER A 498 -6.12 -0.68 5.47
C SER A 498 -5.81 0.82 5.52
N ASN A 499 -4.56 1.23 5.25
CA ASN A 499 -4.10 2.63 5.29
C ASN A 499 -4.20 3.32 6.66
N HIS A 500 -4.09 2.55 7.75
CA HIS A 500 -4.13 3.07 9.11
C HIS A 500 -3.03 2.44 9.98
N LEU A 501 -2.55 3.22 10.95
CA LEU A 501 -1.93 2.70 12.17
C LEU A 501 -3.04 2.35 13.15
N TRP A 502 -3.09 1.09 13.56
CA TRP A 502 -4.02 0.57 14.56
C TRP A 502 -3.28 0.27 15.85
N VAL A 503 -3.94 0.51 16.98
CA VAL A 503 -3.49 0.08 18.30
C VAL A 503 -4.65 -0.52 19.05
N GLN A 504 -4.46 -1.75 19.54
CA GLN A 504 -5.40 -2.42 20.43
C GLN A 504 -4.66 -3.00 21.62
N ASN A 505 -5.07 -2.57 22.81
CA ASN A 505 -4.54 -3.05 24.08
C ASN A 505 -5.52 -2.77 25.24
N GLU A 506 -5.10 -3.07 26.46
CA GLU A 506 -5.95 -2.87 27.66
C GLU A 506 -6.39 -1.41 27.87
N ASP A 507 -5.65 -0.45 27.32
CA ASP A 507 -5.92 0.97 27.43
C ASP A 507 -6.88 1.47 26.35
N THR A 508 -7.05 0.77 25.22
CA THR A 508 -7.92 1.21 24.11
C THR A 508 -9.37 0.74 24.24
N ALA A 509 -9.66 -0.20 25.15
CA ALA A 509 -11.00 -0.79 25.32
C ALA A 509 -12.14 0.18 25.71
N HIS A 510 -11.82 1.45 26.00
CA HIS A 510 -12.81 2.50 26.27
C HIS A 510 -13.04 3.45 25.08
N LEU A 511 -12.27 3.27 24.00
CA LEU A 511 -12.39 4.04 22.76
C LEU A 511 -13.45 3.44 21.83
N PRO A 512 -13.98 4.21 20.86
CA PRO A 512 -14.84 3.67 19.81
C PRO A 512 -14.20 2.47 19.12
N ASN A 513 -14.97 1.40 18.94
CA ASN A 513 -14.50 0.14 18.35
C ASN A 513 -13.28 -0.50 19.06
N LEU A 514 -13.00 -0.08 20.31
CA LEU A 514 -11.99 -0.65 21.20
C LEU A 514 -10.53 -0.45 20.73
N VAL A 515 -10.30 0.50 19.82
CA VAL A 515 -8.99 0.76 19.20
C VAL A 515 -8.65 2.24 19.18
N ASP A 516 -7.36 2.56 19.16
CA ASP A 516 -6.89 3.85 18.61
C ASP A 516 -6.49 3.58 17.15
N ARG A 517 -7.01 4.38 16.22
CA ARG A 517 -6.69 4.26 14.80
C ARG A 517 -6.37 5.64 14.23
N ARG A 518 -5.27 5.71 13.47
CA ARG A 518 -4.81 6.90 12.78
C ARG A 518 -4.69 6.59 11.30
N SER A 519 -5.47 7.29 10.47
CA SER A 519 -5.33 7.16 9.03
C SER A 519 -3.95 7.67 8.60
N PHE A 520 -3.45 7.18 7.47
CA PHE A 520 -2.20 7.71 6.90
C PHE A 520 -2.34 9.20 6.59
N ASP A 521 -3.52 9.66 6.15
CA ASP A 521 -3.81 11.08 5.92
C ASP A 521 -3.74 11.90 7.22
N ASP A 522 -4.21 11.37 8.35
CA ASP A 522 -4.07 12.02 9.65
C ASP A 522 -2.61 12.13 10.08
N LEU A 523 -1.81 11.08 9.85
CA LEU A 523 -0.37 11.10 10.13
C LEU A 523 0.40 12.07 9.21
N LEU A 524 -0.10 12.30 8.00
CA LEU A 524 0.47 13.21 6.99
C LEU A 524 -0.14 14.62 7.04
N ARG A 525 -1.01 14.92 8.01
CA ARG A 525 -1.73 16.20 8.04
C ARG A 525 -0.76 17.38 8.07
N GLY A 526 -0.89 18.28 7.09
CA GLY A 526 -0.03 19.46 6.95
C GLY A 526 1.28 19.20 6.18
N VAL A 527 1.51 17.97 5.73
CA VAL A 527 2.63 17.62 4.86
C VAL A 527 2.24 17.89 3.40
N MET A 528 3.00 18.73 2.70
CA MET A 528 2.80 18.90 1.24
C MET A 528 3.16 17.60 0.50
N PRO A 529 2.31 17.06 -0.39
CA PRO A 529 2.70 15.90 -1.18
C PRO A 529 3.87 16.26 -2.10
N LEU A 530 4.77 15.30 -2.34
CA LEU A 530 5.77 15.43 -3.42
C LEU A 530 5.10 15.12 -4.76
N PRO A 531 5.62 15.65 -5.88
CA PRO A 531 5.14 15.25 -7.20
C PRO A 531 5.33 13.74 -7.39
N LYS A 532 4.33 13.08 -7.95
CA LYS A 532 4.38 11.65 -8.30
C LYS A 532 5.08 11.45 -9.65
N SER A 533 5.58 10.24 -9.89
CA SER A 533 5.92 9.82 -11.25
C SER A 533 4.67 9.88 -12.15
N PRO A 534 4.81 10.02 -13.49
CA PRO A 534 3.66 9.99 -14.40
C PRO A 534 2.80 8.73 -14.21
N GLU A 535 3.42 7.57 -14.01
CA GLU A 535 2.75 6.30 -13.80
C GLU A 535 1.97 6.27 -12.47
N ASP A 536 2.56 6.77 -11.38
CA ASP A 536 1.90 6.78 -10.06
C ASP A 536 0.84 7.87 -9.95
N SER A 537 0.99 8.96 -10.69
CA SER A 537 -0.06 9.98 -10.87
C SER A 537 -1.27 9.37 -11.57
N ALA A 538 -1.07 8.64 -12.67
CA ALA A 538 -2.14 7.97 -13.40
C ALA A 538 -2.90 6.94 -12.54
N LYS A 539 -2.20 6.18 -11.70
CA LYS A 539 -2.82 5.23 -10.74
C LYS A 539 -3.65 5.92 -9.65
N ALA A 540 -3.38 7.19 -9.35
CA ALA A 540 -4.09 7.96 -8.34
C ALA A 540 -5.37 8.64 -8.87
N ILE A 541 -5.65 8.56 -10.18
CA ILE A 541 -6.83 9.15 -10.79
C ILE A 541 -7.97 8.13 -10.78
N GLU A 542 -9.08 8.50 -10.14
CA GLU A 542 -10.32 7.72 -10.18
C GLU A 542 -11.18 8.15 -11.38
N THR A 543 -11.80 7.17 -12.03
CA THR A 543 -12.65 7.39 -13.20
C THR A 543 -14.04 6.79 -12.99
N LEU A 544 -15.04 7.35 -13.66
CA LEU A 544 -16.37 6.74 -13.72
C LEU A 544 -16.33 5.43 -14.52
N PRO A 545 -17.24 4.47 -14.26
CA PRO A 545 -17.31 3.24 -15.04
C PRO A 545 -17.37 3.50 -16.56
N GLY A 546 -16.56 2.76 -17.33
CA GLY A 546 -16.46 2.89 -18.78
C GLY A 546 -15.43 3.91 -19.28
N PHE A 547 -14.79 4.68 -18.39
CA PHE A 547 -13.70 5.60 -18.73
C PHE A 547 -12.33 5.00 -18.39
N LYS A 548 -11.30 5.45 -19.10
CA LYS A 548 -9.90 5.11 -18.87
C LYS A 548 -9.04 6.36 -19.03
N VAL A 549 -8.01 6.50 -18.20
CA VAL A 549 -6.96 7.52 -18.35
C VAL A 549 -5.71 6.86 -18.92
N GLU A 550 -5.11 7.50 -19.92
CA GLU A 550 -3.87 7.05 -20.56
C GLU A 550 -2.84 8.18 -20.58
N LEU A 551 -1.59 7.84 -20.26
CA LEU A 551 -0.48 8.76 -20.31
C LEU A 551 -0.05 8.97 -21.77
N MET A 552 -0.29 10.17 -22.30
CA MET A 552 0.05 10.56 -23.68
C MET A 552 1.44 11.18 -23.81
N VAL A 553 1.82 12.05 -22.87
CA VAL A 553 3.12 12.75 -22.81
C VAL A 553 3.41 13.19 -21.38
N ASN A 554 4.68 13.32 -21.01
CA ASN A 554 5.15 13.82 -19.72
C ASN A 554 6.45 14.64 -19.87
N GLU A 555 6.94 15.17 -18.75
CA GLU A 555 8.24 15.80 -18.65
C GLU A 555 9.37 14.80 -19.01
N PRO A 556 10.39 15.23 -19.77
CA PRO A 556 10.72 16.61 -20.15
C PRO A 556 10.18 17.02 -21.54
N LEU A 557 9.34 16.21 -22.19
CA LEU A 557 8.84 16.50 -23.54
C LEU A 557 7.87 17.69 -23.53
N VAL A 558 7.11 17.83 -22.44
CA VAL A 558 6.23 18.97 -22.14
C VAL A 558 6.46 19.42 -20.69
N MET A 559 6.31 20.71 -20.42
CA MET A 559 6.46 21.35 -19.10
C MET A 559 5.41 22.47 -18.98
N ASP A 560 4.71 22.59 -17.85
CA ASP A 560 3.76 23.67 -17.58
C ASP A 560 2.71 23.94 -18.70
N PRO A 561 2.03 22.91 -19.25
CA PRO A 561 1.08 23.09 -20.35
C PRO A 561 -0.18 23.84 -19.90
N VAL A 562 -0.61 24.82 -20.69
CA VAL A 562 -1.82 25.64 -20.42
C VAL A 562 -2.86 25.61 -21.54
N ALA A 563 -2.46 25.24 -22.75
CA ALA A 563 -3.37 24.99 -23.88
C ALA A 563 -2.71 24.04 -24.86
N PHE A 564 -3.51 23.25 -25.58
CA PHE A 564 -3.01 22.38 -26.65
C PHE A 564 -4.04 22.19 -27.76
N GLU A 565 -3.59 21.73 -28.91
CA GLU A 565 -4.43 21.38 -30.06
C GLU A 565 -3.72 20.37 -30.98
N TRP A 566 -4.48 19.53 -31.69
CA TRP A 566 -3.94 18.64 -32.72
C TRP A 566 -4.00 19.25 -34.11
N ASP A 567 -2.98 18.97 -34.92
CA ASP A 567 -3.02 19.29 -36.35
C ASP A 567 -3.45 18.09 -37.22
N GLU A 568 -3.57 18.34 -38.52
CA GLU A 568 -3.96 17.34 -39.52
C GLU A 568 -2.97 16.18 -39.69
N HIS A 569 -1.75 16.32 -39.15
CA HIS A 569 -0.71 15.30 -39.15
C HIS A 569 -0.68 14.49 -37.85
N GLY A 570 -1.60 14.78 -36.91
CA GLY A 570 -1.65 14.13 -35.60
C GLY A 570 -0.57 14.62 -34.64
N ARG A 571 0.09 15.75 -34.92
CA ARG A 571 1.06 16.35 -33.98
C ARG A 571 0.31 17.16 -32.93
N LEU A 572 0.79 17.12 -31.70
CA LEU A 572 0.21 17.87 -30.58
C LEU A 572 0.98 19.18 -30.38
N TRP A 573 0.28 20.29 -30.59
CA TRP A 573 0.79 21.63 -30.36
C TRP A 573 0.46 22.05 -28.95
N VAL A 574 1.46 22.42 -28.15
CA VAL A 574 1.27 22.74 -26.73
C VAL A 574 1.84 24.12 -26.43
N VAL A 575 1.06 24.94 -25.73
CA VAL A 575 1.52 26.17 -25.11
C VAL A 575 1.96 25.86 -23.68
N GLU A 576 3.19 26.23 -23.38
CA GLU A 576 3.76 26.16 -22.03
C GLU A 576 3.89 27.56 -21.44
N MET A 577 3.54 27.72 -20.16
CA MET A 577 3.63 29.00 -19.43
C MET A 577 4.69 28.94 -18.33
N ALA A 578 5.94 28.67 -18.71
CA ALA A 578 7.06 28.54 -17.78
C ALA A 578 7.42 29.86 -17.05
N ASP A 579 6.86 31.00 -17.47
CA ASP A 579 7.01 32.30 -16.83
C ASP A 579 5.93 32.60 -15.78
N TYR A 580 5.00 31.70 -15.51
CA TYR A 580 3.97 31.93 -14.49
C TYR A 580 4.50 31.86 -13.05
N PRO A 581 4.05 32.73 -12.11
CA PRO A 581 3.26 33.93 -12.33
C PRO A 581 4.09 35.22 -12.49
N LEU A 582 5.40 35.16 -12.21
CA LEU A 582 6.24 36.36 -12.00
C LEU A 582 7.32 36.56 -13.07
N GLY A 583 7.40 35.72 -14.09
CA GLY A 583 8.49 35.69 -15.06
C GLY A 583 9.61 34.73 -14.67
N LEU A 584 10.49 34.40 -15.61
CA LEU A 584 11.66 33.55 -15.37
C LEU A 584 12.69 34.15 -14.39
N ASP A 585 12.56 35.43 -14.04
CA ASP A 585 13.45 36.20 -13.19
C ASP A 585 12.72 36.92 -12.04
N ASP A 586 11.49 36.49 -11.74
CA ASP A 586 10.56 37.14 -10.81
C ASP A 586 10.26 38.63 -11.10
N ASN A 587 10.66 39.13 -12.28
CA ASN A 587 10.49 40.52 -12.73
C ASN A 587 9.86 40.60 -14.13
N GLY A 588 9.14 39.56 -14.54
CA GLY A 588 8.34 39.52 -15.76
C GLY A 588 9.09 39.08 -17.01
N LYS A 589 10.31 38.53 -16.91
CA LYS A 589 11.01 37.98 -18.08
C LYS A 589 10.18 36.85 -18.75
N PRO A 590 9.86 36.98 -20.05
CA PRO A 590 9.10 35.96 -20.77
C PRO A 590 9.80 34.61 -20.80
N GLY A 591 9.01 33.55 -20.69
CA GLY A 591 9.48 32.17 -20.69
C GLY A 591 8.50 31.19 -21.34
N GLY A 592 7.33 31.68 -21.74
CA GLY A 592 6.36 30.88 -22.45
C GLY A 592 6.85 30.46 -23.84
N ARG A 593 6.35 29.31 -24.29
CA ARG A 593 6.74 28.72 -25.57
C ARG A 593 5.62 27.87 -26.17
N VAL A 594 5.70 27.64 -27.47
CA VAL A 594 4.90 26.67 -28.21
C VAL A 594 5.81 25.49 -28.55
N ARG A 595 5.35 24.28 -28.23
CA ARG A 595 5.98 23.02 -28.62
C ARG A 595 5.14 22.26 -29.62
N VAL A 596 5.82 21.50 -30.47
CA VAL A 596 5.24 20.49 -31.33
C VAL A 596 5.73 19.14 -30.84
N LEU A 597 4.78 18.27 -30.50
CA LEU A 597 5.05 16.92 -30.08
C LEU A 597 4.70 15.94 -31.19
N GLU A 598 5.58 14.99 -31.45
CA GLU A 598 5.41 13.96 -32.47
C GLU A 598 5.48 12.56 -31.83
N ASP A 599 4.56 11.70 -32.25
CA ASP A 599 4.63 10.25 -32.03
C ASP A 599 5.34 9.66 -33.26
N ARG A 600 6.63 9.32 -33.12
CA ARG A 600 7.42 8.82 -34.24
C ARG A 600 7.33 7.32 -34.41
N ASN A 601 6.78 6.61 -33.45
CA ASN A 601 6.68 5.16 -33.45
C ASN A 601 5.23 4.65 -33.69
N ASN A 602 4.25 5.55 -33.71
CA ASN A 602 2.81 5.31 -33.87
C ASN A 602 2.21 4.40 -32.80
N ASP A 603 2.69 4.47 -31.55
CA ASP A 603 2.14 3.73 -30.41
C ASP A 603 1.06 4.49 -29.63
N GLY A 604 0.76 5.73 -30.06
CA GLY A 604 -0.20 6.63 -29.42
C GLY A 604 0.42 7.50 -28.32
N ARG A 605 1.73 7.41 -28.05
CA ARG A 605 2.45 8.25 -27.09
C ARG A 605 3.44 9.14 -27.80
N TYR A 606 3.48 10.41 -27.41
CA TYR A 606 4.44 11.34 -27.98
C TYR A 606 5.85 11.06 -27.44
N ASP A 607 6.82 10.91 -28.34
CA ASP A 607 8.21 10.55 -28.00
C ASP A 607 9.23 11.60 -28.45
N HIS A 608 8.79 12.62 -29.18
CA HIS A 608 9.63 13.71 -29.65
C HIS A 608 9.00 15.08 -29.40
N SER A 609 9.83 16.08 -29.10
CA SER A 609 9.43 17.44 -28.77
C SER A 609 10.33 18.46 -29.47
N THR A 610 9.72 19.37 -30.22
CA THR A 610 10.40 20.51 -30.85
C THR A 610 9.84 21.81 -30.29
N VAL A 611 10.71 22.73 -29.85
CA VAL A 611 10.32 24.10 -29.52
C VAL A 611 10.09 24.85 -30.83
N PHE A 612 8.84 25.19 -31.12
CA PHE A 612 8.44 25.87 -32.34
C PHE A 612 8.62 27.39 -32.25
N LEU A 613 8.22 27.97 -31.10
CA LEU A 613 8.34 29.41 -30.83
C LEU A 613 8.55 29.60 -29.31
N ASP A 614 9.45 30.49 -28.90
CA ASP A 614 9.74 30.76 -27.49
C ASP A 614 9.74 32.26 -27.16
N ALA A 615 10.12 32.58 -25.92
CA ALA A 615 10.14 33.94 -25.37
C ALA A 615 8.79 34.67 -25.45
N LEU A 616 7.69 33.91 -25.41
CA LEU A 616 6.33 34.45 -25.39
C LEU A 616 5.97 34.89 -23.97
N PRO A 617 5.41 36.10 -23.77
CA PRO A 617 5.00 36.55 -22.45
C PRO A 617 3.65 35.93 -22.06
N TYR A 618 3.67 34.96 -21.15
CA TYR A 618 2.49 34.28 -20.61
C TYR A 618 1.44 33.87 -21.68
N PRO A 619 1.83 33.06 -22.67
CA PRO A 619 0.93 32.60 -23.71
C PRO A 619 -0.15 31.67 -23.14
N SER A 620 -1.34 31.67 -23.74
CA SER A 620 -2.55 31.07 -23.15
C SER A 620 -3.47 30.34 -24.15
N GLY A 621 -3.04 30.20 -25.40
CA GLY A 621 -3.84 29.54 -26.43
C GLY A 621 -3.04 29.28 -27.69
N VAL A 622 -3.29 28.15 -28.34
CA VAL A 622 -2.73 27.76 -29.63
C VAL A 622 -3.81 27.09 -30.47
N ILE A 623 -3.82 27.34 -31.77
CA ILE A 623 -4.60 26.55 -32.73
C ILE A 623 -3.84 26.50 -34.06
N PRO A 624 -3.66 25.32 -34.69
CA PRO A 624 -3.13 25.20 -36.04
C PRO A 624 -3.96 26.01 -37.03
N TRP A 625 -3.25 26.73 -37.90
CA TRP A 625 -3.87 27.49 -38.98
C TRP A 625 -2.92 27.58 -40.17
N ARG A 626 -3.32 26.97 -41.28
CA ARG A 626 -2.49 26.83 -42.49
C ARG A 626 -1.16 26.13 -42.17
N ASP A 627 -0.05 26.74 -42.54
CA ASP A 627 1.32 26.26 -42.36
C ASP A 627 1.97 26.84 -41.09
N GLY A 628 1.16 27.11 -40.08
CA GLY A 628 1.61 27.64 -38.81
C GLY A 628 0.56 27.53 -37.71
N VAL A 629 0.69 28.37 -36.70
CA VAL A 629 -0.24 28.43 -35.56
C VAL A 629 -0.64 29.85 -35.23
N LEU A 630 -1.88 29.99 -34.76
CA LEU A 630 -2.31 31.19 -34.05
C LEU A 630 -1.97 31.04 -32.57
N VAL A 631 -1.37 32.06 -31.98
CA VAL A 631 -0.96 32.05 -30.57
C VAL A 631 -1.58 33.23 -29.83
N SER A 632 -2.21 32.96 -28.70
CA SER A 632 -2.67 33.97 -27.75
C SER A 632 -1.53 34.30 -26.79
N ALA A 633 -1.01 35.52 -26.85
CA ALA A 633 -0.02 36.03 -25.90
C ALA A 633 -0.25 37.54 -25.71
N ALA A 634 -1.04 37.90 -24.69
CA ALA A 634 -1.40 39.29 -24.44
C ALA A 634 -0.14 40.19 -24.42
N PRO A 635 -0.14 41.33 -25.14
CA PRO A 635 -1.31 42.03 -25.68
C PRO A 635 -1.72 41.63 -27.10
N ASN A 636 -1.19 40.52 -27.66
CA ASN A 636 -1.27 40.19 -29.08
C ASN A 636 -1.86 38.79 -29.37
N ILE A 637 -2.60 38.70 -30.48
CA ILE A 637 -2.81 37.43 -31.19
C ILE A 637 -1.78 37.37 -32.33
N LEU A 638 -0.93 36.36 -32.29
CA LEU A 638 0.15 36.13 -33.25
C LEU A 638 -0.25 35.06 -34.26
N PHE A 639 0.24 35.17 -35.49
CA PHE A 639 0.37 34.06 -36.42
C PHE A 639 1.86 33.77 -36.59
N ALA A 640 2.29 32.57 -36.23
CA ALA A 640 3.67 32.11 -36.33
C ALA A 640 3.75 30.94 -37.30
N ARG A 641 4.71 30.98 -38.22
CA ARG A 641 4.77 30.11 -39.40
C ARG A 641 6.16 29.51 -39.58
N ASP A 642 6.19 28.24 -39.95
CA ASP A 642 7.40 27.56 -40.44
C ASP A 642 7.40 27.61 -41.97
N THR A 643 8.48 28.13 -42.56
CA THR A 643 8.58 28.29 -44.02
C THR A 643 9.48 27.26 -44.68
N ASN A 644 10.14 26.42 -43.89
CA ASN A 644 11.20 25.53 -44.36
C ASN A 644 10.97 24.05 -43.97
N GLY A 645 10.02 23.76 -43.08
CA GLY A 645 9.59 22.42 -42.69
C GLY A 645 10.39 21.81 -41.53
N ASP A 646 11.16 22.60 -40.77
CA ASP A 646 11.93 22.13 -39.61
C ASP A 646 11.17 22.20 -38.27
N LEU A 647 9.90 22.59 -38.31
CA LEU A 647 9.03 22.78 -37.14
C LEU A 647 9.52 23.87 -36.20
N ARG A 648 10.10 24.92 -36.76
CA ARG A 648 10.43 26.17 -36.07
C ARG A 648 9.82 27.35 -36.78
N ALA A 649 9.33 28.32 -36.01
CA ALA A 649 8.78 29.54 -36.57
C ALA A 649 9.90 30.41 -37.17
N ASP A 650 9.86 30.62 -38.49
CA ASP A 650 10.72 31.57 -39.20
C ASP A 650 10.07 32.96 -39.31
N GLU A 651 8.74 33.00 -39.30
CA GLU A 651 7.95 34.23 -39.43
C GLU A 651 6.94 34.34 -38.29
N THR A 652 6.81 35.53 -37.70
CA THR A 652 5.77 35.85 -36.71
C THR A 652 5.12 37.19 -37.04
N LYS A 653 3.78 37.22 -37.08
CA LYS A 653 2.98 38.40 -37.42
C LYS A 653 1.91 38.65 -36.37
N ILE A 654 1.75 39.90 -35.94
CA ILE A 654 0.62 40.33 -35.10
C ILE A 654 -0.63 40.46 -35.96
N LEU A 655 -1.67 39.68 -35.69
CA LEU A 655 -2.98 39.81 -36.35
C LEU A 655 -3.87 40.83 -35.63
N PHE A 656 -3.88 40.76 -34.29
CA PHE A 656 -4.65 41.64 -33.43
C PHE A 656 -3.83 42.03 -32.19
N THR A 657 -4.03 43.25 -31.71
CA THR A 657 -3.37 43.79 -30.52
C THR A 657 -4.34 44.61 -29.67
N GLY A 658 -3.95 44.97 -28.45
CA GLY A 658 -4.74 45.80 -27.54
C GLY A 658 -5.54 45.02 -26.50
N PHE A 659 -5.24 43.73 -26.34
CA PHE A 659 -5.67 42.93 -25.19
C PHE A 659 -4.93 43.41 -23.94
N VAL A 660 -5.64 43.57 -22.83
CA VAL A 660 -5.02 43.97 -21.56
C VAL A 660 -4.28 42.77 -20.98
N GLU A 661 -3.04 42.97 -20.52
CA GLU A 661 -2.22 41.91 -19.92
C GLU A 661 -2.77 41.45 -18.57
N GLY A 662 -3.20 42.38 -17.70
CA GLY A 662 -3.94 42.05 -16.47
C GLY A 662 -3.32 40.92 -15.63
N ASN A 663 -4.18 40.18 -14.92
CA ASN A 663 -3.81 38.95 -14.24
C ASN A 663 -3.55 37.83 -15.27
N GLN A 664 -2.41 37.15 -15.15
CA GLN A 664 -1.98 36.05 -16.02
C GLN A 664 -3.05 34.96 -16.19
N GLN A 665 -3.82 34.68 -15.12
CA GLN A 665 -4.89 33.68 -15.14
C GLN A 665 -6.13 34.12 -15.94
N HIS A 666 -6.30 35.43 -16.21
CA HIS A 666 -7.55 36.00 -16.75
C HIS A 666 -7.34 36.69 -18.10
N ARG A 667 -6.28 36.33 -18.82
CA ARG A 667 -5.98 36.80 -20.18
C ARG A 667 -6.88 36.08 -21.19
N MET A 668 -6.97 36.64 -22.39
CA MET A 668 -7.66 35.97 -23.51
C MET A 668 -7.08 34.56 -23.72
N ASN A 669 -7.92 33.58 -24.07
CA ASN A 669 -7.49 32.18 -24.18
C ASN A 669 -8.51 31.32 -24.96
N GLY A 670 -8.16 30.04 -25.14
CA GLY A 670 -9.06 28.98 -25.63
C GLY A 670 -9.64 29.25 -27.01
N PHE A 671 -8.78 29.26 -28.02
CA PHE A 671 -9.19 29.32 -29.42
C PHE A 671 -10.00 28.09 -29.82
N GLU A 672 -11.08 28.32 -30.58
CA GLU A 672 -12.00 27.27 -31.05
C GLU A 672 -12.55 27.63 -32.43
N TYR A 673 -12.57 26.67 -33.37
CA TYR A 673 -13.20 26.91 -34.67
C TYR A 673 -14.73 26.84 -34.57
N GLY A 674 -15.38 27.88 -35.08
CA GLY A 674 -16.81 27.85 -35.38
C GLY A 674 -17.10 27.14 -36.69
N LEU A 675 -18.34 26.64 -36.83
CA LEU A 675 -18.87 26.07 -38.09
C LEU A 675 -18.95 27.09 -39.24
N ASP A 676 -18.70 28.37 -38.95
CA ASP A 676 -18.70 29.50 -39.88
C ASP A 676 -17.28 29.91 -40.32
N ASN A 677 -16.26 29.12 -40.00
CA ASN A 677 -14.83 29.39 -40.27
C ASN A 677 -14.25 30.60 -39.51
N TRP A 678 -14.94 31.07 -38.45
CA TRP A 678 -14.37 32.05 -37.51
C TRP A 678 -13.70 31.34 -36.35
N VAL A 679 -12.68 31.97 -35.77
CA VAL A 679 -12.05 31.52 -34.53
C VAL A 679 -12.71 32.27 -33.37
N TYR A 680 -13.21 31.54 -32.40
CA TYR A 680 -13.84 32.04 -31.18
C TYR A 680 -12.85 31.94 -30.02
N ALA A 681 -12.96 32.85 -29.05
CA ALA A 681 -12.08 32.87 -27.90
C ALA A 681 -12.75 33.48 -26.67
N ALA A 682 -12.28 33.05 -25.51
CA ALA A 682 -12.60 33.64 -24.23
C ALA A 682 -11.77 34.92 -24.02
N ASN A 683 -12.38 35.95 -23.45
CA ASN A 683 -11.64 37.16 -23.04
C ASN A 683 -10.91 36.98 -21.71
N GLY A 684 -11.33 36.01 -20.88
CA GLY A 684 -10.93 35.97 -19.48
C GLY A 684 -11.78 36.98 -18.70
N ASP A 685 -11.15 38.05 -18.23
CA ASP A 685 -11.85 39.26 -17.80
C ASP A 685 -11.04 40.56 -17.96
N SER A 686 -9.83 40.45 -18.54
CA SER A 686 -8.87 41.56 -18.65
C SER A 686 -9.38 42.68 -19.57
N GLY A 687 -10.20 42.35 -20.57
CA GLY A 687 -10.75 43.31 -21.51
C GLY A 687 -9.71 43.81 -22.52
N GLY A 688 -10.04 44.92 -23.19
CA GLY A 688 -9.17 45.51 -24.20
C GLY A 688 -9.91 46.31 -25.24
N ILE A 689 -9.14 47.13 -25.97
CA ILE A 689 -9.60 47.80 -27.20
C ILE A 689 -8.79 47.22 -28.34
N ILE A 690 -9.41 46.28 -29.05
CA ILE A 690 -8.75 45.44 -30.03
C ILE A 690 -8.61 46.17 -31.35
N ARG A 691 -7.39 46.12 -31.88
CA ARG A 691 -7.00 46.70 -33.16
C ARG A 691 -6.33 45.65 -34.01
N SER A 692 -6.42 45.80 -35.33
CA SER A 692 -5.63 45.00 -36.27
C SER A 692 -4.61 45.89 -36.98
N PRO A 693 -3.30 45.60 -36.90
CA PRO A 693 -2.28 46.42 -37.55
C PRO A 693 -2.56 46.64 -39.04
N GLY A 694 -2.58 47.90 -39.47
CA GLY A 694 -2.84 48.27 -40.87
C GLY A 694 -4.31 48.27 -41.30
N LYS A 695 -5.26 48.11 -40.36
CA LYS A 695 -6.71 48.24 -40.60
C LYS A 695 -7.32 49.29 -39.68
N ASP A 696 -8.42 49.89 -40.12
CA ASP A 696 -9.24 50.78 -39.29
C ASP A 696 -10.22 49.95 -38.44
N LEU A 697 -9.68 49.22 -37.45
CA LEU A 697 -10.43 48.37 -36.53
C LEU A 697 -10.24 48.87 -35.08
N SER A 698 -11.34 49.03 -34.35
CA SER A 698 -11.34 49.38 -32.93
C SER A 698 -12.56 48.78 -32.23
N VAL A 699 -12.37 47.68 -31.50
CA VAL A 699 -13.45 46.94 -30.83
C VAL A 699 -13.20 46.85 -29.33
N ASN A 700 -14.12 47.35 -28.51
CA ASN A 700 -14.05 47.20 -27.05
C ASN A 700 -14.67 45.85 -26.65
N ILE A 701 -13.88 44.98 -26.03
CA ILE A 701 -14.31 43.65 -25.60
C ILE A 701 -14.66 43.58 -24.10
N ARG A 702 -14.69 44.70 -23.37
CA ARG A 702 -14.98 44.67 -21.93
C ARG A 702 -16.32 43.96 -21.64
N GLY A 703 -16.28 42.93 -20.80
CA GLY A 703 -17.45 42.12 -20.44
C GLY A 703 -17.95 41.22 -21.56
N ARG A 704 -17.17 41.03 -22.63
CA ARG A 704 -17.53 40.26 -23.82
C ARG A 704 -16.40 39.31 -24.22
N ASP A 705 -16.76 38.11 -24.63
CA ASP A 705 -15.93 37.21 -25.43
C ASP A 705 -15.79 37.77 -26.86
N PHE A 706 -15.08 37.06 -27.73
CA PHE A 706 -14.88 37.53 -29.08
C PHE A 706 -14.74 36.40 -30.11
N ARG A 707 -14.84 36.78 -31.38
CA ARG A 707 -14.47 35.96 -32.53
C ARG A 707 -13.72 36.79 -33.55
N PHE A 708 -12.87 36.16 -34.34
CA PHE A 708 -12.15 36.80 -35.42
C PHE A 708 -12.00 35.89 -36.63
N HIS A 709 -11.82 36.49 -37.80
CA HIS A 709 -11.55 35.78 -39.03
C HIS A 709 -10.07 35.99 -39.42
N PRO A 710 -9.22 34.96 -39.32
CA PRO A 710 -7.77 35.10 -39.51
C PRO A 710 -7.35 35.70 -40.86
N ASP A 711 -8.07 35.37 -41.96
CA ASP A 711 -7.75 35.92 -43.29
C ASP A 711 -8.17 37.36 -43.54
N THR A 712 -9.42 37.70 -43.20
CA THR A 712 -9.98 39.02 -43.48
C THR A 712 -9.61 40.05 -42.42
N LEU A 713 -9.08 39.58 -41.28
CA LEU A 713 -8.82 40.36 -40.07
C LEU A 713 -10.09 41.03 -39.50
N ALA A 714 -11.26 40.45 -39.80
CA ALA A 714 -12.51 40.86 -39.18
C ALA A 714 -12.55 40.40 -37.72
N PHE A 715 -13.15 41.20 -36.84
CA PHE A 715 -13.21 40.95 -35.40
C PHE A 715 -14.56 41.40 -34.86
N GLU A 716 -15.18 40.58 -34.01
CA GLU A 716 -16.48 40.86 -33.43
C GLU A 716 -16.54 40.40 -31.97
N THR A 717 -17.30 41.11 -31.14
CA THR A 717 -17.64 40.63 -29.79
C THR A 717 -18.51 39.38 -29.87
N GLN A 718 -18.58 38.62 -28.79
CA GLN A 718 -19.59 37.59 -28.53
C GLN A 718 -20.23 37.81 -27.16
N ALA A 719 -21.41 37.25 -26.96
CA ALA A 719 -22.11 37.32 -25.68
C ALA A 719 -21.42 36.43 -24.64
N GLY A 720 -21.31 36.93 -23.42
CA GLY A 720 -20.64 36.24 -22.31
C GLY A 720 -19.27 36.79 -21.99
N GLN A 721 -18.77 36.47 -20.80
CA GLN A 721 -17.42 36.77 -20.34
C GLN A 721 -16.87 35.48 -19.74
N THR A 722 -16.29 34.66 -20.59
CA THR A 722 -15.74 33.35 -20.22
C THR A 722 -14.35 33.53 -19.67
N GLN A 723 -14.05 32.90 -18.52
CA GLN A 723 -12.73 32.96 -17.91
C GLN A 723 -11.75 31.97 -18.57
N PHE A 724 -12.16 30.72 -18.77
CA PHE A 724 -11.30 29.64 -19.27
C PHE A 724 -11.91 28.91 -20.47
N GLY A 725 -11.65 29.38 -21.68
CA GLY A 725 -11.99 28.72 -22.92
C GLY A 725 -13.47 28.74 -23.27
N ARG A 726 -13.79 29.29 -24.43
CA ARG A 726 -15.15 29.26 -24.98
C ARG A 726 -15.26 28.07 -25.93
N ARG A 727 -15.94 27.01 -25.50
CA ARG A 727 -15.98 25.72 -26.23
C ARG A 727 -17.32 25.46 -26.88
N ARG A 728 -17.31 24.68 -27.96
CA ARG A 728 -18.50 24.30 -28.74
C ARG A 728 -18.70 22.79 -28.66
N ASP A 729 -19.94 22.34 -28.59
CA ASP A 729 -20.26 20.92 -28.80
C ASP A 729 -20.48 20.59 -30.28
N ASP A 730 -20.67 19.30 -30.61
CA ASP A 730 -20.87 18.86 -31.99
C ASP A 730 -22.15 19.42 -32.63
N TRP A 731 -23.15 19.82 -31.83
CA TRP A 731 -24.41 20.40 -32.29
C TRP A 731 -24.34 21.92 -32.52
N GLY A 732 -23.20 22.54 -32.19
CA GLY A 732 -22.98 23.97 -32.40
C GLY A 732 -23.38 24.85 -31.22
N ASN A 733 -23.69 24.27 -30.07
CA ASN A 733 -23.97 25.01 -28.84
C ASN A 733 -22.65 25.49 -28.22
N TRP A 734 -22.67 26.68 -27.64
CA TRP A 734 -21.48 27.32 -27.07
C TRP A 734 -21.54 27.35 -25.56
N PHE A 735 -20.44 27.06 -24.90
CA PHE A 735 -20.32 27.03 -23.45
C PHE A 735 -19.15 27.90 -22.96
N GLY A 736 -19.32 28.44 -21.76
CA GLY A 736 -18.27 29.17 -21.03
C GLY A 736 -18.28 28.78 -19.56
N ASN A 737 -17.29 29.24 -18.82
CA ASN A 737 -17.11 28.96 -17.39
C ASN A 737 -16.35 30.11 -16.70
N ASN A 738 -16.27 30.06 -15.37
CA ASN A 738 -15.40 30.87 -14.53
C ASN A 738 -15.02 30.11 -13.26
N ASN A 739 -14.14 30.69 -12.44
CA ASN A 739 -13.63 30.05 -11.23
C ASN A 739 -14.73 29.45 -10.31
N PRO A 740 -15.86 30.12 -10.01
CA PRO A 740 -16.93 29.52 -9.19
C PRO A 740 -17.94 28.65 -9.97
N SER A 741 -17.98 28.67 -11.31
CA SER A 741 -19.00 27.96 -12.10
C SER A 741 -18.38 27.12 -13.21
N ILE A 742 -18.52 25.80 -13.10
CA ILE A 742 -17.92 24.78 -13.97
C ILE A 742 -18.38 24.90 -15.43
N GLY A 743 -19.57 25.46 -15.69
CA GLY A 743 -20.02 25.74 -17.04
C GLY A 743 -21.39 26.39 -17.13
N TRP A 744 -21.64 27.11 -18.23
CA TRP A 744 -22.96 27.61 -18.62
C TRP A 744 -23.09 27.64 -20.14
N HIS A 745 -24.34 27.56 -20.62
CA HIS A 745 -24.68 27.59 -22.04
C HIS A 745 -24.93 29.03 -22.52
N TYR A 746 -24.47 29.34 -23.74
CA TYR A 746 -24.79 30.54 -24.49
C TYR A 746 -25.86 30.24 -25.57
N PRO A 747 -27.16 30.30 -25.24
CA PRO A 747 -28.23 29.79 -26.10
C PRO A 747 -28.42 30.59 -27.40
N PHE A 748 -27.95 31.83 -27.45
CA PHE A 748 -28.13 32.71 -28.59
C PHE A 748 -26.81 33.34 -29.00
N PRO A 749 -26.18 32.87 -30.10
CA PRO A 749 -24.97 33.50 -30.63
C PRO A 749 -25.24 34.95 -31.02
N GLU A 750 -24.42 35.87 -30.52
CA GLU A 750 -24.66 37.31 -30.64
C GLU A 750 -24.78 37.76 -32.09
N HIS A 751 -23.98 37.18 -32.99
CA HIS A 751 -23.96 37.55 -34.40
C HIS A 751 -25.28 37.22 -35.13
N TYR A 752 -26.07 36.25 -34.65
CA TYR A 752 -27.42 36.02 -35.18
C TYR A 752 -28.42 37.04 -34.63
N ILE A 753 -28.28 37.43 -33.36
CA ILE A 753 -29.10 38.48 -32.75
C ILE A 753 -28.90 39.80 -33.50
N ARG A 754 -27.65 40.17 -33.82
CA ARG A 754 -27.33 41.41 -34.55
C ARG A 754 -27.97 41.47 -35.95
N ARG A 755 -28.28 40.33 -36.57
CA ARG A 755 -28.98 40.28 -37.87
C ARG A 755 -30.46 40.61 -37.75
N ASN A 756 -31.03 40.59 -36.55
CA ASN A 756 -32.42 40.99 -36.34
C ASN A 756 -32.50 42.51 -36.06
N PRO A 757 -32.99 43.31 -37.04
CA PRO A 757 -33.07 44.76 -36.88
C PRO A 757 -34.07 45.22 -35.81
N GLN A 758 -34.94 44.33 -35.32
CA GLN A 758 -35.92 44.64 -34.26
C GLN A 758 -35.39 44.38 -32.84
N LEU A 759 -34.24 43.71 -32.71
CA LEU A 759 -33.59 43.36 -31.44
C LEU A 759 -32.38 44.25 -31.13
N ALA A 760 -31.95 45.07 -32.08
CA ALA A 760 -30.80 45.96 -31.92
C ALA A 760 -31.23 47.32 -31.30
N SER A 761 -31.07 47.45 -29.99
CA SER A 761 -30.84 48.74 -29.31
C SER A 761 -29.93 48.55 -28.11
#